data_AF-A0A7C7QZS7-F1
#
_entry.id   AF-A0A7C7QZS7-F1
#
_cell.length_a   1.000
_cell.length_b   1.000
_cell.length_c   1.000
_cell.angle_alpha   90.00
_cell.angle_beta   90.00
_cell.angle_gamma   90.00
#
_symmetry.space_group_name_H-M   'P 1'
#
loop_
_entity.id
_entity.type
_entity.pdbx_description
1 polymer ?
#
loop_
_entity_poly.entity_id
_entity_poly.type
_entity_poly.pdbx_seq_one_letter_code
_entity_poly.pdbx_strand_id
1 'polypeptide(L)'
;MAALQENVRRLEAFYEAQRIDLLQVDELRQSLYNSQIALLRRVNTYENQLDNYKITLGLPPDLDVKIEDPLLDQFNLIDPHLTDTQDEATRLLDELRQAGAMPPEAVAARILALVEYVRRDLATVATDLDRLEQALPERRASLQRLALRPEFRQRDVDLSLIDVAALEQRVKEIKEEFATLRPKLEATLGMAFYRAGDWQSAAGVLERSIEQRSGGEAEDWFFLAMTYCQLGREDYARLWYQKAVEWTVANDPGDEVLGSLAAEASELIGLPNPLAPPQKLPALTPQREKEARLELRRQRLVRMITRLTSQLTDLSLVQAAARLDTPSLVPVDLDSDEALEIARQNRLDWMNARAALVDQWRQIEVTANRLESDLNLTFSGDLTQTSNTLSGLHNTTGRLQVGVEFDAPLTRLVERNAYRQVLIAYQQARRQYYAFEDRVSQALRDTLRRIRLNQLEFELQRESVRTAIRSVVQIQLQLQAPPQPGMASQQFRLGQTVARQLRQNFANLLNSQNDFLRVWLQYEVLRRNLDFDLGTMQLDERGVWIDPGPIDRSMIPEGAPIEPLPPAIELPPSPFEEEPTPTESGAKEAQAVLRAAYQPRAGAPLEEPAHWPGLPGGKGQATKQMMLCRLPDVGGSTGRR
;
A
#
# COMPACT_ATOMS: atom_id res chain seq x y z
N MET A 1 12.94 4.47 -16.06
CA MET A 1 14.32 4.48 -16.58
C MET A 1 14.39 5.13 -17.97
N ALA A 2 13.50 4.77 -18.90
CA ALA A 2 13.44 5.36 -20.24
C ALA A 2 13.38 6.90 -20.26
N ALA A 3 12.52 7.52 -19.44
CA ALA A 3 12.44 8.97 -19.34
C ALA A 3 13.77 9.65 -18.95
N LEU A 4 14.62 8.99 -18.15
CA LEU A 4 15.94 9.52 -17.78
C LEU A 4 16.94 9.40 -18.93
N GLN A 5 16.92 8.28 -19.66
CA GLN A 5 17.78 8.07 -20.81
C GLN A 5 17.50 9.08 -21.91
N GLU A 6 16.23 9.34 -22.21
CA GLU A 6 15.80 10.36 -23.16
C GLU A 6 16.29 11.77 -22.76
N ASN A 7 16.20 12.12 -21.47
CA ASN A 7 16.64 13.43 -21.00
C ASN A 7 18.17 13.60 -21.01
N VAL A 8 18.94 12.55 -20.65
CA VAL A 8 20.41 12.57 -20.76
C VAL A 8 20.80 12.84 -22.21
N ARG A 9 20.22 12.11 -23.17
CA ARG A 9 20.54 12.24 -24.59
C ARG A 9 20.10 13.57 -25.19
N ARG A 10 18.94 14.10 -24.78
CA ARG A 10 18.47 15.43 -25.19
C ARG A 10 19.47 16.51 -24.77
N LEU A 11 20.08 16.38 -23.59
CA LEU A 11 21.10 17.31 -23.12
C LEU A 11 22.46 17.08 -23.78
N GLU A 12 22.86 15.84 -24.06
CA GLU A 12 24.03 15.55 -24.90
C GLU A 12 23.94 16.26 -26.26
N ALA A 13 22.77 16.23 -26.92
CA ALA A 13 22.56 16.95 -28.17
C ALA A 13 22.68 18.48 -28.02
N PHE A 14 22.22 19.04 -26.90
CA PHE A 14 22.42 20.47 -26.62
C PHE A 14 23.88 20.82 -26.29
N TYR A 15 24.63 19.90 -25.69
CA TYR A 15 26.04 20.06 -25.41
C TYR A 15 26.84 20.05 -26.72
N GLU A 16 26.54 19.11 -27.62
CA GLU A 16 27.10 19.07 -28.98
C GLU A 16 26.81 20.35 -29.76
N ALA A 17 25.63 20.96 -29.56
CA ALA A 17 25.27 22.27 -30.11
C ALA A 17 25.93 23.47 -29.39
N GLN A 18 26.84 23.24 -28.44
CA GLN A 18 27.50 24.24 -27.59
C GLN A 18 26.52 25.13 -26.79
N ARG A 19 25.33 24.60 -26.46
CA ARG A 19 24.28 25.33 -25.76
C ARG A 19 24.25 25.10 -24.25
N ILE A 20 24.95 24.07 -23.75
CA ILE A 20 25.03 23.71 -22.32
C ILE A 20 26.45 23.27 -21.92
N ASP A 21 26.71 23.13 -20.61
CA ASP A 21 28.01 22.75 -20.05
C ASP A 21 28.15 21.22 -19.87
N LEU A 22 29.38 20.69 -19.97
CA LEU A 22 29.69 19.26 -19.85
C LEU A 22 29.32 18.71 -18.47
N LEU A 23 29.54 19.51 -17.42
CA LEU A 23 29.20 19.14 -16.05
C LEU A 23 27.73 18.71 -15.90
N GLN A 24 26.84 19.36 -16.65
CA GLN A 24 25.39 19.12 -16.56
C GLN A 24 24.98 17.80 -17.22
N VAL A 25 25.71 17.38 -18.26
CA VAL A 25 25.57 16.06 -18.88
C VAL A 25 26.06 14.98 -17.91
N ASP A 26 27.21 15.22 -17.27
CA ASP A 26 27.82 14.26 -16.34
C ASP A 26 26.99 14.06 -15.05
N GLU A 27 26.39 15.11 -14.49
CA GLU A 27 25.47 14.99 -13.34
C GLU A 27 24.28 14.07 -13.64
N LEU A 28 23.71 14.17 -14.85
CA LEU A 28 22.58 13.35 -15.29
C LEU A 28 22.99 11.92 -15.60
N ARG A 29 24.17 11.71 -16.21
CA ARG A 29 24.76 10.37 -16.37
C ARG A 29 24.99 9.69 -15.01
N GLN A 30 25.52 10.42 -14.03
CA GLN A 30 25.66 9.91 -12.67
C GLN A 30 24.30 9.54 -12.06
N SER A 31 23.26 10.36 -12.29
CA SER A 31 21.90 10.04 -11.86
C SER A 31 21.32 8.79 -12.52
N LEU A 32 21.63 8.56 -13.81
CA LEU A 32 21.27 7.35 -14.54
C LEU A 32 21.94 6.12 -13.93
N TYR A 33 23.26 6.16 -13.69
CA TYR A 33 24.00 5.06 -13.06
C TYR A 33 23.48 4.74 -11.65
N ASN A 34 23.19 5.77 -10.85
CA ASN A 34 22.59 5.57 -9.53
C ASN A 34 21.23 4.86 -9.62
N SER A 35 20.42 5.19 -10.64
CA SER A 35 19.12 4.55 -10.88
C SER A 35 19.27 3.09 -11.32
N GLN A 36 20.28 2.78 -12.15
CA GLN A 36 20.62 1.40 -12.54
C GLN A 36 21.08 0.56 -11.35
N ILE A 37 21.97 1.10 -10.52
CA ILE A 37 22.46 0.43 -9.31
C ILE A 37 21.30 0.18 -8.34
N ALA A 38 20.39 1.14 -8.19
CA ALA A 38 19.20 0.97 -7.36
C ALA A 38 18.29 -0.16 -7.87
N LEU A 39 18.11 -0.29 -9.19
CA LEU A 39 17.34 -1.39 -9.78
C LEU A 39 17.99 -2.75 -9.49
N LEU A 40 19.30 -2.88 -9.74
CA LEU A 40 20.04 -4.12 -9.46
C LEU A 40 19.96 -4.53 -7.98
N ARG A 41 20.04 -3.56 -7.07
CA ARG A 41 19.85 -3.80 -5.63
C ARG A 41 18.44 -4.27 -5.29
N ARG A 42 17.42 -3.68 -5.93
CA ARG A 42 16.01 -4.10 -5.72
C ARG A 42 15.77 -5.52 -6.23
N VAL A 43 16.31 -5.88 -7.40
CA VAL A 43 16.23 -7.24 -7.95
C VAL A 43 16.86 -8.24 -6.98
N ASN A 44 18.10 -8.00 -6.55
CA ASN A 44 18.77 -8.90 -5.60
C ASN A 44 18.04 -8.99 -4.24
N THR A 45 17.48 -7.87 -3.76
CA THR A 45 16.67 -7.88 -2.52
C THR A 45 15.41 -8.72 -2.68
N TYR A 46 14.73 -8.61 -3.82
CA TYR A 46 13.54 -9.39 -4.13
C TYR A 46 13.86 -10.89 -4.22
N GLU A 47 14.95 -11.26 -4.92
CA GLU A 47 15.42 -12.66 -4.99
C GLU A 47 15.67 -13.24 -3.60
N ASN A 48 16.43 -12.54 -2.74
CA ASN A 48 16.67 -12.98 -1.37
C ASN A 48 15.39 -13.08 -0.52
N GLN A 49 14.43 -12.16 -0.70
CA GLN A 49 13.14 -12.22 0.00
C GLN A 49 12.34 -13.44 -0.42
N LEU A 50 12.31 -13.73 -1.71
CA LEU A 50 11.61 -14.86 -2.29
C LEU A 50 12.24 -16.18 -1.83
N ASP A 51 13.56 -16.26 -1.74
CA ASP A 51 14.26 -17.44 -1.20
C ASP A 51 13.98 -17.65 0.29
N ASN A 52 14.01 -16.59 1.10
CA ASN A 52 13.63 -16.68 2.53
C ASN A 52 12.16 -17.10 2.70
N TYR A 53 11.27 -16.65 1.82
CA TYR A 53 9.88 -17.05 1.82
C TYR A 53 9.71 -18.54 1.46
N LYS A 54 10.41 -19.03 0.42
CA LYS A 54 10.45 -20.46 0.08
C LYS A 54 10.91 -21.31 1.27
N ILE A 55 12.00 -20.90 1.94
CA ILE A 55 12.52 -21.59 3.13
C ILE A 55 11.48 -21.63 4.25
N THR A 56 10.75 -20.53 4.46
CA THR A 56 9.68 -20.47 5.46
C THR A 56 8.55 -21.45 5.15
N LEU A 57 8.25 -21.68 3.87
CA LEU A 57 7.30 -22.68 3.41
C LEU A 57 7.87 -24.11 3.37
N GLY A 58 9.16 -24.29 3.68
CA GLY A 58 9.86 -25.58 3.57
C GLY A 58 10.15 -26.01 2.13
N LEU A 59 10.13 -25.07 1.18
CA LEU A 59 10.42 -25.30 -0.24
C LEU A 59 11.92 -25.08 -0.54
N PRO A 60 12.51 -25.81 -1.51
CA PRO A 60 13.89 -25.57 -1.96
C PRO A 60 14.06 -24.17 -2.58
N PRO A 61 15.21 -23.48 -2.36
CA PRO A 61 15.46 -22.15 -2.91
C PRO A 61 15.54 -22.15 -4.45
N ASP A 62 16.04 -23.23 -5.05
CA ASP A 62 16.20 -23.34 -6.51
C ASP A 62 14.86 -23.52 -7.28
N LEU A 63 13.75 -23.67 -6.56
CA LEU A 63 12.43 -23.79 -7.19
C LEU A 63 12.07 -22.47 -7.88
N ASP A 64 11.77 -22.51 -9.18
CA ASP A 64 11.29 -21.33 -9.88
C ASP A 64 9.85 -21.01 -9.41
N VAL A 65 9.67 -19.82 -8.84
CA VAL A 65 8.40 -19.38 -8.26
C VAL A 65 8.13 -17.97 -8.74
N LYS A 66 6.93 -17.76 -9.28
CA LYS A 66 6.41 -16.46 -9.68
C LYS A 66 5.24 -16.09 -8.78
N ILE A 67 5.25 -14.87 -8.25
CA ILE A 67 4.11 -14.33 -7.51
C ILE A 67 3.06 -13.89 -8.54
N GLU A 68 1.94 -14.60 -8.58
CA GLU A 68 0.75 -14.19 -9.30
C GLU A 68 -0.38 -14.06 -8.28
N ASP A 69 -0.77 -12.81 -7.99
CA ASP A 69 -1.85 -12.51 -7.08
C ASP A 69 -2.81 -11.51 -7.73
N PRO A 70 -4.00 -11.97 -8.17
CA PRO A 70 -5.02 -11.10 -8.75
C PRO A 70 -5.42 -9.93 -7.85
N LEU A 71 -5.23 -10.06 -6.52
CA LEU A 71 -5.53 -9.00 -5.56
C LEU A 71 -4.55 -7.83 -5.64
N LEU A 72 -3.33 -8.07 -6.10
CA LEU A 72 -2.29 -7.04 -6.25
C LEU A 72 -2.39 -6.32 -7.59
N ASP A 73 -2.95 -6.97 -8.61
CA ASP A 73 -3.06 -6.42 -9.97
C ASP A 73 -3.84 -5.09 -10.01
N GLN A 74 -4.81 -4.91 -9.10
CA GLN A 74 -5.56 -3.65 -8.98
C GLN A 74 -4.70 -2.44 -8.54
N PHE A 75 -3.55 -2.68 -7.92
CA PHE A 75 -2.60 -1.64 -7.50
C PHE A 75 -1.52 -1.38 -8.56
N ASN A 76 -1.52 -2.15 -9.64
CA ASN A 76 -0.69 -1.85 -10.79
C ASN A 76 -1.32 -0.71 -11.61
N LEU A 77 -1.05 0.52 -11.18
CA LEU A 77 -1.71 1.71 -11.74
C LEU A 77 -1.33 1.99 -13.19
N ILE A 78 -0.13 1.58 -13.63
CA ILE A 78 0.32 1.72 -15.02
C ILE A 78 0.49 0.33 -15.59
N ASP A 79 -0.19 0.04 -16.70
CA ASP A 79 -0.09 -1.27 -17.32
C ASP A 79 1.35 -1.59 -17.78
N PRO A 80 1.89 -2.79 -17.49
CA PRO A 80 3.21 -3.17 -17.97
C PRO A 80 3.31 -3.10 -19.49
N HIS A 81 2.25 -3.47 -20.23
CA HIS A 81 2.25 -3.39 -21.69
C HIS A 81 2.38 -1.96 -22.19
N LEU A 82 1.74 -1.00 -21.53
CA LEU A 82 1.89 0.42 -21.86
C LEU A 82 3.32 0.91 -21.60
N THR A 83 3.95 0.42 -20.53
CA THR A 83 5.37 0.69 -20.25
C THR A 83 6.28 0.11 -21.33
N ASP A 84 6.00 -1.12 -21.78
CA ASP A 84 6.74 -1.76 -22.89
C ASP A 84 6.60 -0.96 -24.20
N THR A 85 5.40 -0.44 -24.49
CA THR A 85 5.14 0.44 -25.65
C THR A 85 5.94 1.73 -25.56
N GLN A 86 6.00 2.36 -24.38
CA GLN A 86 6.80 3.56 -24.14
C GLN A 86 8.31 3.29 -24.32
N ASP A 87 8.80 2.18 -23.80
CA ASP A 87 10.20 1.76 -23.94
C ASP A 87 10.54 1.47 -25.41
N GLU A 88 9.65 0.82 -26.15
CA GLU A 88 9.83 0.58 -27.59
C GLU A 88 9.82 1.88 -28.41
N ALA A 89 8.90 2.80 -28.13
CA ALA A 89 8.88 4.12 -28.75
C ALA A 89 10.17 4.89 -28.49
N THR A 90 10.68 4.82 -27.25
CA THR A 90 11.93 5.46 -26.84
C THR A 90 13.14 4.84 -27.53
N ARG A 91 13.20 3.50 -27.62
CA ARG A 91 14.25 2.79 -28.38
C ARG A 91 14.25 3.17 -29.85
N LEU A 92 13.07 3.23 -30.48
CA LEU A 92 12.95 3.65 -31.87
C LEU A 92 13.40 5.11 -32.06
N LEU A 93 13.01 6.01 -31.17
CA LEU A 93 13.43 7.42 -31.19
C LEU A 93 14.96 7.55 -31.10
N ASP A 94 15.55 6.78 -30.19
CA ASP A 94 16.98 6.72 -29.95
C ASP A 94 17.76 6.27 -31.18
N GLU A 95 17.29 5.22 -31.84
CA GLU A 95 17.89 4.70 -33.06
C GLU A 95 17.72 5.65 -34.24
N LEU A 96 16.57 6.32 -34.37
CA LEU A 96 16.34 7.35 -35.40
C LEU A 96 17.25 8.57 -35.24
N ARG A 97 17.67 8.87 -34.01
CA ARG A 97 18.58 10.00 -33.71
C ARG A 97 20.04 9.70 -34.03
N GLN A 98 20.47 8.44 -34.01
CA GLN A 98 21.85 8.05 -34.34
C GLN A 98 22.09 8.11 -35.86
N ALA A 99 23.23 8.68 -36.28
CA ALA A 99 23.59 8.82 -37.70
C ALA A 99 24.16 7.49 -38.25
N GLY A 100 23.42 6.82 -39.15
CA GLY A 100 23.83 5.54 -39.76
C GLY A 100 22.68 4.57 -40.04
N ALA A 101 21.62 5.08 -40.68
CA ALA A 101 20.26 4.57 -40.73
C ALA A 101 20.06 3.04 -40.85
N MET A 102 19.17 2.53 -39.99
CA MET A 102 18.32 1.38 -40.25
C MET A 102 17.63 1.53 -41.63
N PRO A 103 17.47 0.45 -42.42
CA PRO A 103 16.78 0.53 -43.70
C PRO A 103 15.34 1.05 -43.51
N PRO A 104 14.81 1.88 -44.45
CA PRO A 104 13.47 2.46 -44.34
C PRO A 104 12.35 1.43 -44.09
N GLU A 105 12.49 0.23 -44.66
CA GLU A 105 11.56 -0.88 -44.48
C GLU A 105 11.49 -1.37 -43.03
N ALA A 106 12.63 -1.46 -42.35
CA ALA A 106 12.66 -1.88 -40.95
C ALA A 106 12.08 -0.80 -40.01
N VAL A 107 12.28 0.48 -40.34
CA VAL A 107 11.63 1.59 -39.62
C VAL A 107 10.11 1.53 -39.81
N ALA A 108 9.63 1.31 -41.03
CA ALA A 108 8.19 1.18 -41.31
C ALA A 108 7.55 0.00 -40.56
N ALA A 109 8.22 -1.16 -40.53
CA ALA A 109 7.74 -2.34 -39.81
C ALA A 109 7.62 -2.09 -38.29
N ARG A 110 8.61 -1.42 -37.69
CA ARG A 110 8.55 -1.05 -36.26
C ARG A 110 7.49 -0.02 -35.97
N ILE A 111 7.29 0.95 -36.85
CA ILE A 111 6.20 1.93 -36.72
C ILE A 111 4.84 1.20 -36.73
N LEU A 112 4.61 0.24 -37.62
CA LEU A 112 3.37 -0.54 -37.64
C LEU A 112 3.16 -1.35 -36.36
N ALA A 113 4.21 -2.01 -35.86
CA ALA A 113 4.14 -2.73 -34.60
C ALA A 113 3.77 -1.80 -33.43
N LEU A 114 4.41 -0.63 -33.37
CA LEU A 114 4.14 0.38 -32.35
C LEU A 114 2.70 0.90 -32.42
N VAL A 115 2.15 1.05 -33.62
CA VAL A 115 0.75 1.48 -33.81
C VAL A 115 -0.24 0.46 -33.24
N GLU A 116 0.00 -0.83 -33.46
CA GLU A 116 -0.85 -1.89 -32.90
C GLU A 116 -0.73 -1.96 -31.37
N TYR A 117 0.47 -1.74 -30.83
CA TYR A 117 0.66 -1.63 -29.38
C TYR A 117 -0.11 -0.44 -28.78
N VAL A 118 0.00 0.75 -29.39
CA VAL A 118 -0.73 1.95 -28.91
C VAL A 118 -2.24 1.76 -29.02
N ARG A 119 -2.74 1.10 -30.08
CA ARG A 119 -4.18 0.78 -30.21
C ARG A 119 -4.66 -0.14 -29.10
N ARG A 120 -3.88 -1.17 -28.78
CA ARG A 120 -4.17 -2.07 -27.65
C ARG A 120 -4.19 -1.29 -26.33
N ASP A 121 -3.21 -0.43 -26.11
CA ASP A 121 -3.12 0.38 -24.89
C ASP A 121 -4.32 1.33 -24.74
N LEU A 122 -4.73 2.00 -25.82
CA LEU A 122 -5.95 2.82 -25.83
C LEU A 122 -7.21 2.03 -25.46
N ALA A 123 -7.34 0.80 -25.95
CA ALA A 123 -8.47 -0.07 -25.60
C ALA A 123 -8.43 -0.53 -24.14
N THR A 124 -7.24 -0.84 -23.61
CA THR A 124 -7.03 -1.17 -22.20
C THR A 124 -7.42 0.01 -21.31
N VAL A 125 -6.97 1.23 -21.61
CA VAL A 125 -7.32 2.42 -20.81
C VAL A 125 -8.82 2.72 -20.87
N ALA A 126 -9.46 2.54 -22.02
CA ALA A 126 -10.93 2.66 -22.12
C ALA A 126 -11.64 1.63 -21.21
N THR A 127 -11.17 0.38 -21.20
CA THR A 127 -11.69 -0.67 -20.32
C THR A 127 -11.49 -0.34 -18.84
N ASP A 128 -10.36 0.25 -18.48
CA ASP A 128 -10.08 0.70 -17.11
C ASP A 128 -11.00 1.84 -16.67
N LEU A 129 -11.38 2.74 -17.58
CA LEU A 129 -12.39 3.77 -17.31
C LEU A 129 -13.79 3.17 -17.10
N ASP A 130 -14.16 2.15 -17.86
CA ASP A 130 -15.42 1.43 -17.67
C ASP A 130 -15.44 0.70 -16.30
N ARG A 131 -14.32 0.11 -15.89
CA ARG A 131 -14.16 -0.50 -14.55
C ARG A 131 -14.29 0.54 -13.45
N LEU A 132 -13.67 1.71 -13.61
CA LEU A 132 -13.82 2.83 -12.68
C LEU A 132 -15.29 3.20 -12.54
N GLU A 133 -16.03 3.35 -13.64
CA GLU A 133 -17.47 3.66 -13.62
C GLU A 133 -18.28 2.64 -12.84
N GLN A 134 -18.00 1.35 -13.05
CA GLN A 134 -18.66 0.25 -12.34
C GLN A 134 -18.36 0.24 -10.84
N ALA A 135 -17.17 0.70 -10.42
CA ALA A 135 -16.77 0.77 -9.02
C ALA A 135 -17.33 2.00 -8.27
N LEU A 136 -17.78 3.05 -8.98
CA LEU A 136 -18.25 4.30 -8.35
C LEU A 136 -19.38 4.12 -7.33
N PRO A 137 -20.41 3.28 -7.53
CA PRO A 137 -21.49 3.12 -6.54
C PRO A 137 -20.97 2.64 -5.18
N GLU A 138 -20.10 1.63 -5.18
CA GLU A 138 -19.49 1.11 -3.95
C GLU A 138 -18.56 2.15 -3.33
N ARG A 139 -17.77 2.83 -4.17
CA ARG A 139 -16.88 3.91 -3.73
C ARG A 139 -17.63 5.03 -3.02
N ARG A 140 -18.76 5.49 -3.57
CA ARG A 140 -19.63 6.51 -2.95
C ARG A 140 -20.13 6.04 -1.60
N ALA A 141 -20.62 4.80 -1.51
CA ALA A 141 -21.10 4.23 -0.24
C ALA A 141 -19.99 4.16 0.82
N SER A 142 -18.77 3.80 0.42
CA SER A 142 -17.60 3.77 1.31
C SER A 142 -17.26 5.15 1.86
N LEU A 143 -17.21 6.18 1.02
CA LEU A 143 -16.91 7.55 1.46
C LEU A 143 -18.01 8.10 2.38
N GLN A 144 -19.28 7.81 2.09
CA GLN A 144 -20.40 8.18 2.96
C GLN A 144 -20.31 7.50 4.34
N ARG A 145 -19.93 6.22 4.41
CA ARG A 145 -19.69 5.53 5.68
C ARG A 145 -18.56 6.18 6.47
N LEU A 146 -17.44 6.50 5.83
CA LEU A 146 -16.32 7.19 6.47
C LEU A 146 -16.74 8.57 7.00
N ALA A 147 -17.54 9.33 6.24
CA ALA A 147 -18.00 10.66 6.63
C ALA A 147 -18.88 10.68 7.90
N LEU A 148 -19.54 9.59 8.26
CA LEU A 148 -20.36 9.50 9.47
C LEU A 148 -19.52 9.43 10.76
N ARG A 149 -18.24 9.09 10.64
CA ARG A 149 -17.37 8.82 11.79
C ARG A 149 -16.99 10.10 12.54
N PRO A 150 -16.81 10.03 13.87
CA PRO A 150 -16.57 11.21 14.70
C PRO A 150 -15.26 11.95 14.36
N GLU A 151 -14.24 11.24 13.87
CA GLU A 151 -12.92 11.79 13.53
C GLU A 151 -13.01 12.86 12.43
N PHE A 152 -13.89 12.67 11.44
CA PHE A 152 -14.11 13.64 10.36
C PHE A 152 -14.97 14.83 10.79
N ARG A 153 -15.67 14.74 11.94
CA ARG A 153 -16.46 15.87 12.47
C ARG A 153 -15.61 16.90 13.21
N GLN A 154 -14.43 16.50 13.71
CA GLN A 154 -13.57 17.36 14.52
C GLN A 154 -12.70 18.33 13.69
N ARG A 155 -12.81 18.33 12.35
CA ARG A 155 -12.10 19.22 11.39
C ARG A 155 -10.56 19.14 11.40
N ASP A 156 -9.96 18.14 12.04
CA ASP A 156 -8.50 17.91 12.00
C ASP A 156 -8.03 17.28 10.68
N VAL A 157 -8.97 16.83 9.84
CA VAL A 157 -8.71 16.11 8.57
C VAL A 157 -9.37 16.86 7.41
N ASP A 158 -8.69 16.95 6.27
CA ASP A 158 -9.21 17.56 5.04
C ASP A 158 -10.49 16.83 4.58
N LEU A 159 -11.62 17.54 4.59
CA LEU A 159 -12.93 16.98 4.22
C LEU A 159 -13.03 16.64 2.73
N SER A 160 -12.16 17.20 1.89
CA SER A 160 -12.12 16.88 0.45
C SER A 160 -11.75 15.42 0.16
N LEU A 161 -11.12 14.74 1.13
CA LEU A 161 -10.79 13.31 1.08
C LEU A 161 -12.04 12.43 1.00
N ILE A 162 -13.09 12.82 1.70
CA ILE A 162 -14.34 12.05 1.86
C ILE A 162 -15.52 12.66 1.12
N ASP A 163 -15.31 13.77 0.40
CA ASP A 163 -16.35 14.43 -0.37
C ASP A 163 -16.67 13.67 -1.67
N VAL A 164 -17.92 13.24 -1.78
CA VAL A 164 -18.45 12.56 -2.96
C VAL A 164 -18.49 13.49 -4.17
N ALA A 165 -18.77 14.80 -3.98
CA ALA A 165 -18.79 15.75 -5.09
C ALA A 165 -17.37 15.95 -5.67
N ALA A 166 -16.36 16.03 -4.81
CA ALA A 166 -14.97 16.05 -5.23
C ALA A 166 -14.58 14.78 -6.00
N LEU A 167 -15.04 13.59 -5.59
CA LEU A 167 -14.85 12.36 -6.37
C LEU A 167 -15.45 12.45 -7.77
N GLU A 168 -16.70 12.90 -7.89
CA GLU A 168 -17.39 12.99 -9.18
C GLU A 168 -16.72 13.98 -10.13
N GLN A 169 -16.28 15.12 -9.61
CA GLN A 169 -15.55 16.11 -10.39
C GLN A 169 -14.23 15.54 -10.93
N ARG A 170 -13.50 14.77 -10.12
CA ARG A 170 -12.24 14.13 -10.55
C ARG A 170 -12.47 13.05 -11.60
N VAL A 171 -13.49 12.22 -11.43
CA VAL A 171 -13.85 11.20 -12.44
C VAL A 171 -14.20 11.86 -13.77
N LYS A 172 -14.93 12.99 -13.72
CA LYS A 172 -15.22 13.79 -14.91
C LYS A 172 -13.95 14.33 -15.56
N GLU A 173 -13.04 14.91 -14.79
CA GLU A 173 -11.73 15.40 -15.27
C GLU A 173 -10.94 14.30 -15.98
N ILE A 174 -10.82 13.11 -15.38
CA ILE A 174 -10.09 11.97 -15.98
C ILE A 174 -10.71 11.57 -17.34
N LYS A 175 -12.04 11.53 -17.43
CA LYS A 175 -12.74 11.19 -18.69
C LYS A 175 -12.56 12.27 -19.74
N GLU A 176 -12.61 13.53 -19.36
CA GLU A 176 -12.36 14.67 -20.27
C GLU A 176 -10.91 14.66 -20.76
N GLU A 177 -9.94 14.41 -19.88
CA GLU A 177 -8.53 14.24 -20.25
C GLU A 177 -8.35 13.09 -21.25
N PHE A 178 -8.93 11.92 -21.01
CA PHE A 178 -8.89 10.81 -21.96
C PHE A 178 -9.57 11.16 -23.29
N ALA A 179 -10.74 11.79 -23.25
CA ALA A 179 -11.50 12.18 -24.44
C ALA A 179 -10.74 13.21 -25.30
N THR A 180 -9.93 14.07 -24.69
CA THR A 180 -9.07 15.03 -25.41
C THR A 180 -7.76 14.41 -25.90
N LEU A 181 -7.20 13.44 -25.17
CA LEU A 181 -5.94 12.79 -25.50
C LEU A 181 -6.09 11.74 -26.60
N ARG A 182 -7.14 10.91 -26.52
CA ARG A 182 -7.41 9.82 -27.48
C ARG A 182 -7.37 10.28 -28.95
N PRO A 183 -8.09 11.33 -29.38
CA PRO A 183 -8.04 11.75 -30.78
C PRO A 183 -6.67 12.32 -31.17
N LYS A 184 -5.91 12.91 -30.23
CA LYS A 184 -4.54 13.37 -30.50
C LYS A 184 -3.57 12.20 -30.72
N LEU A 185 -3.73 11.11 -29.98
CA LEU A 185 -3.00 9.86 -30.21
C LEU A 185 -3.40 9.25 -31.55
N GLU A 186 -4.70 9.14 -31.83
CA GLU A 186 -5.21 8.65 -33.11
C GLU A 186 -4.65 9.48 -34.28
N ALA A 187 -4.52 10.79 -34.16
CA ALA A 187 -3.87 11.64 -35.18
C ALA A 187 -2.43 11.19 -35.48
N THR A 188 -1.62 11.05 -34.42
CA THR A 188 -0.22 10.60 -34.53
C THR A 188 -0.12 9.19 -35.12
N LEU A 189 -1.06 8.29 -34.78
CA LEU A 189 -1.15 6.96 -35.38
C LEU A 189 -1.52 7.02 -36.87
N GLY A 190 -2.40 7.96 -37.26
CA GLY A 190 -2.74 8.21 -38.66
C GLY A 190 -1.51 8.64 -39.50
N MET A 191 -0.68 9.52 -38.94
CA MET A 191 0.61 9.90 -39.56
C MET A 191 1.56 8.70 -39.65
N ALA A 192 1.60 7.86 -38.62
CA ALA A 192 2.38 6.63 -38.60
C ALA A 192 1.93 5.62 -39.67
N PHE A 193 0.62 5.43 -39.86
CA PHE A 193 0.06 4.60 -40.94
C PHE A 193 0.45 5.11 -42.33
N TYR A 194 0.36 6.42 -42.55
CA TYR A 194 0.83 7.04 -43.79
C TYR A 194 2.32 6.68 -44.00
N ARG A 195 3.18 6.90 -43.01
CA ARG A 195 4.62 6.59 -43.14
C ARG A 195 4.92 5.11 -43.37
N ALA A 196 4.04 4.22 -42.91
CA ALA A 196 4.14 2.79 -43.12
C ALA A 196 3.56 2.28 -44.46
N GLY A 197 2.86 3.14 -45.21
CA GLY A 197 2.26 2.79 -46.50
C GLY A 197 0.83 2.25 -46.45
N ASP A 198 0.18 2.24 -45.28
CA ASP A 198 -1.24 1.89 -45.15
C ASP A 198 -2.12 3.14 -45.24
N TRP A 199 -2.30 3.63 -46.46
CA TRP A 199 -3.05 4.86 -46.74
C TRP A 199 -4.54 4.75 -46.39
N GLN A 200 -5.10 3.54 -46.45
CA GLN A 200 -6.51 3.32 -46.17
C GLN A 200 -6.81 3.49 -44.68
N SER A 201 -5.98 2.88 -43.81
CA SER A 201 -6.05 3.07 -42.37
C SER A 201 -5.72 4.50 -41.97
N ALA A 202 -4.73 5.13 -42.62
CA ALA A 202 -4.34 6.52 -42.36
C ALA A 202 -5.51 7.49 -42.56
N ALA A 203 -6.22 7.40 -43.69
CA ALA A 203 -7.35 8.29 -43.99
C ALA A 203 -8.45 8.17 -42.93
N GLY A 204 -8.88 6.94 -42.62
CA GLY A 204 -9.98 6.72 -41.67
C GLY A 204 -9.68 7.15 -40.24
N VAL A 205 -8.42 6.99 -39.77
CA VAL A 205 -8.02 7.41 -38.43
C VAL A 205 -7.84 8.94 -38.35
N LEU A 206 -7.23 9.56 -39.37
CA LEU A 206 -7.03 11.01 -39.42
C LEU A 206 -8.36 11.78 -39.51
N GLU A 207 -9.29 11.34 -40.37
CA GLU A 207 -10.64 11.92 -40.49
C GLU A 207 -11.35 11.93 -39.13
N ARG A 208 -11.41 10.75 -38.49
CA ARG A 208 -12.07 10.58 -37.18
C ARG A 208 -11.44 11.46 -36.10
N SER A 209 -10.11 11.54 -36.06
CA SER A 209 -9.39 12.38 -35.11
C SER A 209 -9.70 13.87 -35.28
N ILE A 210 -9.77 14.36 -36.52
CA ILE A 210 -10.07 15.76 -36.83
C ILE A 210 -11.52 16.11 -36.45
N GLU A 211 -12.46 15.21 -36.76
CA GLU A 211 -13.88 15.35 -36.40
C GLU A 211 -14.06 15.42 -34.89
N GLN A 212 -13.44 14.50 -34.14
CA GLN A 212 -13.55 14.45 -32.67
C GLN A 212 -12.95 15.67 -31.97
N ARG A 213 -11.93 16.30 -32.55
CA ARG A 213 -11.32 17.52 -32.01
C ARG A 213 -12.02 18.81 -32.45
N SER A 214 -13.07 18.72 -33.28
CA SER A 214 -13.71 19.89 -33.89
C SER A 214 -12.71 20.78 -34.66
N GLY A 215 -11.67 20.17 -35.25
CA GLY A 215 -10.54 20.87 -35.86
C GLY A 215 -9.27 20.02 -35.88
N GLY A 216 -8.34 20.33 -36.79
CA GLY A 216 -7.04 19.67 -36.91
C GLY A 216 -5.89 20.67 -36.80
N GLU A 217 -4.69 20.16 -36.62
CA GLU A 217 -3.44 20.91 -36.77
C GLU A 217 -3.00 20.89 -38.25
N ALA A 218 -2.11 21.80 -38.65
CA ALA A 218 -1.58 21.80 -40.02
C ALA A 218 -0.95 20.47 -40.43
N GLU A 219 -0.26 19.77 -39.52
CA GLU A 219 0.30 18.44 -39.77
C GLU A 219 -0.78 17.44 -40.18
N ASP A 220 -1.90 17.41 -39.45
CA ASP A 220 -3.02 16.49 -39.71
C ASP A 220 -3.57 16.68 -41.13
N TRP A 221 -3.73 17.94 -41.55
CA TRP A 221 -4.26 18.29 -42.86
C TRP A 221 -3.26 18.02 -44.00
N PHE A 222 -1.96 18.26 -43.78
CA PHE A 222 -0.94 17.87 -44.76
C PHE A 222 -0.89 16.36 -44.97
N PHE A 223 -0.91 15.58 -43.88
CA PHE A 223 -0.92 14.12 -43.98
C PHE A 223 -2.21 13.60 -44.62
N LEU A 224 -3.37 14.16 -44.30
CA LEU A 224 -4.64 13.77 -44.91
C LEU A 224 -4.66 14.10 -46.42
N ALA A 225 -4.14 15.27 -46.82
CA ALA A 225 -4.01 15.66 -48.22
C ALA A 225 -3.13 14.68 -49.02
N MET A 226 -1.96 14.34 -48.47
CA MET A 226 -1.06 13.35 -49.08
C MET A 226 -1.70 11.96 -49.14
N THR A 227 -2.42 11.56 -48.09
CA THR A 227 -3.11 10.26 -48.02
C THR A 227 -4.16 10.14 -49.11
N TYR A 228 -5.01 11.15 -49.30
CA TYR A 228 -6.02 11.12 -50.38
C TYR A 228 -5.42 11.13 -51.77
N CYS A 229 -4.29 11.82 -51.96
CA CYS A 229 -3.57 11.78 -53.22
C CYS A 229 -3.07 10.37 -53.55
N GLN A 230 -2.53 9.64 -52.56
CA GLN A 230 -2.13 8.24 -52.71
C GLN A 230 -3.32 7.30 -52.98
N LEU A 231 -4.50 7.64 -52.47
CA LEU A 231 -5.76 6.91 -52.72
C LEU A 231 -6.46 7.30 -54.04
N GLY A 232 -5.86 8.19 -54.84
CA GLY A 232 -6.42 8.65 -56.13
C GLY A 232 -7.59 9.64 -56.02
N ARG A 233 -7.82 10.24 -54.84
CA ARG A 233 -8.89 11.22 -54.59
C ARG A 233 -8.35 12.65 -54.64
N GLU A 234 -8.06 13.13 -55.84
CA GLU A 234 -7.40 14.43 -56.05
C GLU A 234 -8.19 15.62 -55.49
N ASP A 235 -9.52 15.66 -55.64
CA ASP A 235 -10.33 16.80 -55.20
C ASP A 235 -10.23 17.04 -53.68
N TYR A 236 -10.26 15.95 -52.91
CA TYR A 236 -10.07 15.99 -51.47
C TYR A 236 -8.62 16.33 -51.09
N ALA A 237 -7.64 15.81 -51.83
CA ALA A 237 -6.23 16.15 -51.60
C ALA A 237 -5.98 17.66 -51.73
N ARG A 238 -6.55 18.31 -52.77
CA ARG A 238 -6.40 19.76 -52.98
C ARG A 238 -7.09 20.57 -51.87
N LEU A 239 -8.28 20.16 -51.45
CA LEU A 239 -9.04 20.84 -50.38
C LEU A 239 -8.25 20.87 -49.06
N TRP A 240 -7.75 19.71 -48.63
CA TRP A 240 -7.01 19.61 -47.38
C TRP A 240 -5.64 20.27 -47.45
N TYR A 241 -4.97 20.20 -48.60
CA TYR A 241 -3.70 20.90 -48.82
C TYR A 241 -3.86 22.42 -48.70
N GLN A 242 -4.88 22.98 -49.36
CA GLN A 242 -5.16 24.41 -49.30
C GLN A 242 -5.46 24.85 -47.87
N LYS A 243 -6.30 24.08 -47.15
CA LYS A 243 -6.60 24.34 -45.75
C LYS A 243 -5.36 24.32 -44.85
N ALA A 244 -4.46 23.35 -45.06
CA ALA A 244 -3.20 23.26 -44.32
C ALA A 244 -2.32 24.49 -44.52
N VAL A 245 -2.13 24.88 -45.78
CA VAL A 245 -1.32 26.04 -46.17
C VAL A 245 -1.89 27.33 -45.60
N GLU A 246 -3.20 27.58 -45.75
CA GLU A 246 -3.86 28.79 -45.25
C GLU A 246 -3.67 28.95 -43.73
N TRP A 247 -3.78 27.85 -42.99
CA TRP A 247 -3.55 27.88 -41.55
C TRP A 247 -2.08 28.09 -41.18
N THR A 248 -1.14 27.43 -41.87
CA THR A 248 0.29 27.58 -41.56
C THR A 248 0.75 29.02 -41.81
N VAL A 249 0.31 29.64 -42.91
CA VAL A 249 0.61 31.05 -43.22
C VAL A 249 0.04 31.98 -42.14
N ALA A 250 -1.15 31.67 -41.62
CA ALA A 250 -1.80 32.51 -40.62
C ALA A 250 -1.24 32.36 -39.19
N ASN A 251 -0.75 31.17 -38.80
CA ASN A 251 -0.38 30.87 -37.41
C ASN A 251 1.13 30.75 -37.18
N ASP A 252 1.86 30.05 -38.05
CA ASP A 252 3.29 29.81 -37.87
C ASP A 252 4.04 29.64 -39.21
N PRO A 253 4.25 30.74 -39.96
CA PRO A 253 4.93 30.70 -41.26
C PRO A 253 6.43 30.40 -41.17
N GLY A 254 7.02 30.31 -39.96
CA GLY A 254 8.45 30.12 -39.74
C GLY A 254 8.88 28.69 -39.39
N ASP A 255 7.95 27.75 -39.20
CA ASP A 255 8.27 26.36 -38.86
C ASP A 255 8.88 25.62 -40.06
N GLU A 256 10.20 25.35 -40.00
CA GLU A 256 10.96 24.64 -41.04
C GLU A 256 10.39 23.25 -41.36
N VAL A 257 9.83 22.56 -40.36
CA VAL A 257 9.28 21.21 -40.53
C VAL A 257 7.91 21.28 -41.24
N LEU A 258 7.05 22.25 -40.92
CA LEU A 258 5.81 22.48 -41.65
C LEU A 258 6.07 22.91 -43.09
N GLY A 259 7.05 23.79 -43.32
CA GLY A 259 7.49 24.17 -44.68
C GLY A 259 7.99 22.96 -45.49
N SER A 260 8.69 22.03 -44.84
CA SER A 260 9.12 20.78 -45.47
C SER A 260 8.00 19.79 -45.77
N LEU A 261 6.99 19.70 -44.89
CA LEU A 261 5.79 18.90 -45.10
C LEU A 261 4.95 19.46 -46.25
N ALA A 262 4.82 20.79 -46.31
CA ALA A 262 4.17 21.49 -47.42
C ALA A 262 4.89 21.23 -48.75
N ALA A 263 6.24 21.16 -48.74
CA ALA A 263 7.03 20.81 -49.92
C ALA A 263 6.77 19.36 -50.38
N GLU A 264 6.79 18.40 -49.46
CA GLU A 264 6.48 16.99 -49.78
C GLU A 264 5.05 16.84 -50.33
N ALA A 265 4.08 17.47 -49.69
CA ALA A 265 2.69 17.44 -50.15
C ALA A 265 2.52 18.14 -51.51
N SER A 266 3.24 19.24 -51.76
CA SER A 266 3.20 19.94 -53.05
C SER A 266 3.78 19.11 -54.20
N GLU A 267 4.88 18.40 -53.95
CA GLU A 267 5.54 17.52 -54.94
C GLU A 267 4.64 16.34 -55.29
N LEU A 268 3.92 15.81 -54.29
CA LEU A 268 3.02 14.69 -54.47
C LEU A 268 1.71 15.07 -55.18
N ILE A 269 1.12 16.22 -54.85
CA ILE A 269 -0.19 16.67 -55.34
C ILE A 269 -0.06 17.49 -56.65
N GLY A 270 1.12 18.03 -56.95
CA GLY A 270 1.36 18.87 -58.13
C GLY A 270 0.86 20.32 -57.98
N LEU A 271 0.75 20.81 -56.75
CA LEU A 271 0.32 22.19 -56.44
C LEU A 271 1.51 23.09 -56.06
N PRO A 272 1.41 24.42 -56.21
CA PRO A 272 2.47 25.34 -55.77
C PRO A 272 2.62 25.35 -54.25
N ASN A 273 3.86 25.41 -53.74
CA ASN A 273 4.17 25.55 -52.33
C ASN A 273 4.45 27.02 -51.95
N PRO A 274 3.50 27.75 -51.35
CA PRO A 274 3.71 29.14 -50.92
C PRO A 274 4.50 29.28 -49.60
N LEU A 275 4.76 28.16 -48.90
CA LEU A 275 5.57 28.10 -47.67
C LEU A 275 7.05 27.82 -47.97
N ALA A 276 7.45 27.81 -49.24
CA ALA A 276 8.85 27.62 -49.62
C ALA A 276 9.71 28.79 -49.10
N PRO A 277 10.84 28.53 -48.42
CA PRO A 277 11.71 29.59 -47.95
C PRO A 277 12.22 30.43 -49.15
N PRO A 278 12.31 31.77 -49.03
CA PRO A 278 12.73 32.65 -50.14
C PRO A 278 14.20 32.48 -50.57
N GLN A 279 14.96 31.56 -49.97
CA GLN A 279 16.35 31.32 -50.31
C GLN A 279 16.49 30.12 -51.24
N LYS A 280 16.85 30.40 -52.50
CA LYS A 280 17.55 29.44 -53.36
C LYS A 280 18.77 28.94 -52.59
N LEU A 281 18.73 27.70 -52.09
CA LEU A 281 19.96 27.03 -51.67
C LEU A 281 20.95 27.08 -52.84
N PRO A 282 22.25 27.34 -52.60
CA PRO A 282 23.25 27.16 -53.65
C PRO A 282 23.11 25.73 -54.18
N ALA A 283 23.09 25.56 -55.52
CA ALA A 283 22.83 24.28 -56.17
C ALA A 283 23.68 23.17 -55.51
N LEU A 284 23.04 22.38 -54.64
CA LEU A 284 23.69 21.27 -53.95
C LEU A 284 24.03 20.21 -55.00
N THR A 285 25.13 19.48 -54.81
CA THR A 285 25.37 18.29 -55.63
C THR A 285 24.22 17.29 -55.44
N PRO A 286 23.86 16.47 -56.45
CA PRO A 286 22.77 15.50 -56.33
C PRO A 286 22.88 14.56 -55.12
N GLN A 287 24.11 14.31 -54.64
CA GLN A 287 24.38 13.55 -53.43
C GLN A 287 24.01 14.32 -52.15
N ARG A 288 24.45 15.58 -52.02
CA ARG A 288 24.11 16.43 -50.87
C ARG A 288 22.62 16.74 -50.79
N GLU A 289 21.94 16.84 -51.93
CA GLU A 289 20.49 17.01 -51.96
C GLU A 289 19.75 15.76 -51.46
N LYS A 290 20.20 14.56 -51.86
CA LYS A 290 19.65 13.29 -51.35
C LYS A 290 19.88 13.13 -49.84
N GLU A 291 21.08 13.45 -49.35
CA GLU A 291 21.42 13.43 -47.93
C GLU A 291 20.57 14.43 -47.13
N ALA A 292 20.41 15.65 -47.62
CA ALA A 292 19.56 16.66 -46.99
C ALA A 292 18.09 16.23 -46.92
N ARG A 293 17.54 15.61 -47.99
CA ARG A 293 16.17 15.06 -48.00
C ARG A 293 16.00 13.90 -47.00
N LEU A 294 17.00 13.02 -46.89
CA LEU A 294 16.99 11.93 -45.93
C LEU A 294 17.02 12.44 -44.49
N GLU A 295 17.84 13.45 -44.23
CA GLU A 295 17.94 14.10 -42.92
C GLU A 295 16.63 14.79 -42.52
N LEU A 296 15.99 15.50 -43.46
CA LEU A 296 14.68 16.11 -43.23
C LEU A 296 13.58 15.06 -42.95
N ARG A 297 13.60 13.93 -43.67
CA ARG A 297 12.69 12.80 -43.40
C ARG A 297 12.91 12.22 -42.00
N ARG A 298 14.16 12.08 -41.59
CA ARG A 298 14.55 11.62 -40.25
C ARG A 298 14.06 12.57 -39.17
N GLN A 299 14.28 13.88 -39.33
CA GLN A 299 13.80 14.90 -38.39
C GLN A 299 12.29 14.88 -38.19
N ARG A 300 11.52 14.61 -39.25
CA ARG A 300 10.05 14.47 -39.17
C ARG A 300 9.62 13.22 -38.38
N LEU A 301 10.28 12.09 -38.63
CA LEU A 301 10.04 10.87 -37.83
C LEU A 301 10.40 11.09 -36.36
N VAL A 302 11.52 11.77 -36.08
CA VAL A 302 11.93 12.13 -34.73
C VAL A 302 10.86 13.01 -34.06
N ARG A 303 10.32 14.04 -34.75
CA ARG A 303 9.24 14.90 -34.23
C ARG A 303 7.98 14.07 -33.91
N MET A 304 7.56 13.21 -34.84
CA MET A 304 6.37 12.35 -34.69
C MET A 304 6.52 11.36 -33.51
N ILE A 305 7.64 10.64 -33.42
CA ILE A 305 7.87 9.68 -32.33
C ILE A 305 8.04 10.43 -31.01
N THR A 306 8.69 11.60 -30.97
CA THR A 306 8.76 12.44 -29.76
C THR A 306 7.37 12.85 -29.27
N ARG A 307 6.47 13.24 -30.19
CA ARG A 307 5.07 13.53 -29.90
C ARG A 307 4.36 12.29 -29.34
N LEU A 308 4.54 11.13 -29.96
CA LEU A 308 3.95 9.87 -29.52
C LEU A 308 4.40 9.47 -28.11
N THR A 309 5.71 9.52 -27.81
CA THR A 309 6.23 9.21 -26.47
C THR A 309 5.63 10.12 -25.40
N SER A 310 5.46 11.41 -25.70
CA SER A 310 4.81 12.34 -24.78
C SER A 310 3.35 11.96 -24.53
N GLN A 311 2.58 11.72 -25.61
CA GLN A 311 1.17 11.35 -25.51
C GLN A 311 0.95 10.00 -24.83
N LEU A 312 1.86 9.03 -25.02
CA LEU A 312 1.86 7.75 -24.31
C LEU A 312 2.13 7.93 -22.82
N THR A 313 2.93 8.93 -22.44
CA THR A 313 3.13 9.24 -21.03
C THR A 313 1.86 9.85 -20.43
N ASP A 314 1.22 10.80 -21.13
CA ASP A 314 -0.07 11.35 -20.70
C ASP A 314 -1.12 10.24 -20.56
N LEU A 315 -1.14 9.28 -21.49
CA LEU A 315 -2.06 8.12 -21.43
C LEU A 315 -1.82 7.26 -20.19
N SER A 316 -0.55 7.02 -19.82
CA SER A 316 -0.20 6.26 -18.61
C SER A 316 -0.61 6.97 -17.33
N LEU A 317 -0.61 8.31 -17.31
CA LEU A 317 -1.05 9.10 -16.16
C LEU A 317 -2.58 9.09 -16.04
N VAL A 318 -3.31 9.17 -17.16
CA VAL A 318 -4.76 8.97 -17.20
C VAL A 318 -5.14 7.57 -16.72
N GLN A 319 -4.43 6.53 -17.18
CA GLN A 319 -4.64 5.16 -16.73
C GLN A 319 -4.40 5.03 -15.22
N ALA A 320 -3.29 5.59 -14.73
CA ALA A 320 -2.96 5.57 -13.31
C ALA A 320 -4.02 6.27 -12.46
N ALA A 321 -4.54 7.41 -12.92
CA ALA A 321 -5.63 8.12 -12.25
C ALA A 321 -6.93 7.31 -12.25
N ALA A 322 -7.25 6.64 -13.37
CA ALA A 322 -8.45 5.79 -13.47
C ALA A 322 -8.38 4.57 -12.53
N ARG A 323 -7.26 3.85 -12.56
CA ARG A 323 -7.03 2.68 -11.70
C ARG A 323 -6.92 3.06 -10.22
N LEU A 324 -6.37 4.23 -9.89
CA LEU A 324 -6.26 4.70 -8.50
C LEU A 324 -7.62 4.80 -7.79
N ASP A 325 -8.66 5.25 -8.50
CA ASP A 325 -9.98 5.45 -7.90
C ASP A 325 -10.86 4.19 -7.88
N THR A 326 -10.38 3.08 -8.47
CA THR A 326 -11.14 1.82 -8.60
C THR A 326 -11.18 0.98 -7.31
N PRO A 327 -10.06 0.72 -6.59
CA PRO A 327 -10.09 -0.11 -5.38
C PRO A 327 -10.93 0.50 -4.26
N SER A 328 -11.72 -0.31 -3.56
CA SER A 328 -12.44 0.00 -2.32
C SER A 328 -11.98 -0.92 -1.19
N LEU A 329 -12.13 -0.47 0.06
CA LEU A 329 -11.90 -1.33 1.21
C LEU A 329 -13.21 -2.04 1.58
N VAL A 330 -13.15 -3.35 1.81
CA VAL A 330 -14.27 -4.10 2.38
C VAL A 330 -14.53 -3.55 3.78
N PRO A 331 -15.76 -3.10 4.10
CA PRO A 331 -16.01 -2.34 5.32
C PRO A 331 -15.83 -3.17 6.60
N VAL A 332 -15.31 -2.50 7.62
CA VAL A 332 -15.30 -2.97 9.00
C VAL A 332 -15.91 -1.87 9.86
N ASP A 333 -17.14 -2.08 10.27
CA ASP A 333 -17.96 -1.13 11.02
C ASP A 333 -18.51 -1.82 12.27
N LEU A 334 -17.60 -2.07 13.21
CA LEU A 334 -17.89 -2.62 14.53
C LEU A 334 -17.50 -1.62 15.62
N ASP A 335 -18.33 -1.55 16.66
CA ASP A 335 -17.91 -0.96 17.91
C ASP A 335 -17.20 -1.97 18.82
N SER A 336 -16.44 -1.47 19.79
CA SER A 336 -15.70 -2.30 20.72
C SER A 336 -16.57 -3.27 21.50
N ASP A 337 -17.75 -2.82 21.93
CA ASP A 337 -18.60 -3.62 22.80
C ASP A 337 -19.29 -4.72 21.98
N GLU A 338 -19.68 -4.41 20.74
CA GLU A 338 -20.18 -5.38 19.76
C GLU A 338 -19.12 -6.44 19.42
N ALA A 339 -17.87 -6.02 19.20
CA ALA A 339 -16.76 -6.95 18.94
C ALA A 339 -16.49 -7.88 20.14
N LEU A 340 -16.54 -7.35 21.37
CA LEU A 340 -16.38 -8.16 22.58
C LEU A 340 -17.51 -9.19 22.72
N GLU A 341 -18.73 -8.82 22.37
CA GLU A 341 -19.88 -9.72 22.39
C GLU A 341 -19.73 -10.88 21.39
N ILE A 342 -19.32 -10.59 20.16
CA ILE A 342 -19.00 -11.61 19.15
C ILE A 342 -17.88 -12.52 19.66
N ALA A 343 -16.80 -11.93 20.17
CA ALA A 343 -15.65 -12.66 20.69
C ALA A 343 -16.02 -13.61 21.83
N ARG A 344 -16.83 -13.15 22.79
CA ARG A 344 -17.24 -13.96 23.95
C ARG A 344 -18.00 -15.23 23.54
N GLN A 345 -18.75 -15.18 22.44
CA GLN A 345 -19.58 -16.30 21.99
C GLN A 345 -18.82 -17.29 21.12
N ASN A 346 -17.93 -16.81 20.24
CA ASN A 346 -17.28 -17.65 19.24
C ASN A 346 -15.88 -18.13 19.65
N ARG A 347 -15.18 -17.41 20.54
CA ARG A 347 -13.81 -17.75 20.92
C ARG A 347 -13.71 -19.02 21.77
N LEU A 348 -12.95 -19.99 21.27
CA LEU A 348 -12.68 -21.25 21.96
C LEU A 348 -11.80 -21.08 23.21
N ASP A 349 -10.84 -20.16 23.19
CA ASP A 349 -10.01 -19.87 24.36
C ASP A 349 -10.82 -19.23 25.49
N TRP A 350 -11.85 -18.44 25.17
CA TRP A 350 -12.82 -17.93 26.14
C TRP A 350 -13.60 -19.06 26.81
N MET A 351 -14.08 -20.03 26.04
CA MET A 351 -14.76 -21.21 26.58
C MET A 351 -13.87 -21.99 27.54
N ASN A 352 -12.59 -22.15 27.20
CA ASN A 352 -11.60 -22.82 28.04
C ASN A 352 -11.32 -22.04 29.35
N ALA A 353 -11.15 -20.71 29.26
CA ALA A 353 -10.92 -19.85 30.42
C ALA A 353 -12.12 -19.90 31.39
N ARG A 354 -13.33 -19.91 30.85
CA ARG A 354 -14.57 -20.04 31.63
C ARG A 354 -14.69 -21.42 32.27
N ALA A 355 -14.39 -22.49 31.53
CA ALA A 355 -14.38 -23.86 32.07
C ALA A 355 -13.39 -24.01 33.24
N ALA A 356 -12.21 -23.41 33.13
CA ALA A 356 -11.22 -23.41 34.21
C ALA A 356 -11.73 -22.72 35.49
N LEU A 357 -12.46 -21.60 35.36
CA LEU A 357 -13.09 -20.94 36.52
C LEU A 357 -14.16 -21.82 37.18
N VAL A 358 -15.01 -22.46 36.36
CA VAL A 358 -16.06 -23.36 36.86
C VAL A 358 -15.45 -24.58 37.56
N ASP A 359 -14.34 -25.11 37.06
CA ASP A 359 -13.63 -26.22 37.71
C ASP A 359 -13.10 -25.82 39.09
N GLN A 360 -12.47 -24.63 39.22
CA GLN A 360 -12.04 -24.10 40.51
C GLN A 360 -13.20 -23.86 41.47
N TRP A 361 -14.35 -23.44 40.96
CA TRP A 361 -15.57 -23.30 41.76
C TRP A 361 -16.08 -24.64 42.28
N ARG A 362 -16.09 -25.69 41.46
CA ARG A 362 -16.48 -27.05 41.87
C ARG A 362 -15.56 -27.63 42.95
N GLN A 363 -14.26 -27.29 42.93
CA GLN A 363 -13.32 -27.75 43.95
C GLN A 363 -13.66 -27.26 45.36
N ILE A 364 -14.40 -26.15 45.49
CA ILE A 364 -14.89 -25.64 46.77
C ILE A 364 -15.79 -26.68 47.42
N GLU A 365 -16.77 -27.20 46.68
CA GLU A 365 -17.70 -28.22 47.16
C GLU A 365 -16.99 -29.54 47.45
N VAL A 366 -16.11 -29.99 46.55
CA VAL A 366 -15.30 -31.22 46.74
C VAL A 366 -14.44 -31.14 48.00
N THR A 367 -13.86 -29.97 48.29
CA THR A 367 -13.02 -29.77 49.49
C THR A 367 -13.86 -29.53 50.74
N ALA A 368 -15.02 -28.89 50.61
CA ALA A 368 -15.99 -28.74 51.70
C ALA A 368 -16.47 -30.10 52.22
N ASN A 369 -16.69 -31.08 51.34
CA ASN A 369 -17.07 -32.44 51.74
C ASN A 369 -16.04 -33.10 52.68
N ARG A 370 -14.75 -32.75 52.55
CA ARG A 370 -13.70 -33.23 53.47
C ARG A 370 -13.75 -32.58 54.87
N LEU A 371 -14.68 -31.66 55.12
CA LEU A 371 -14.96 -31.14 56.46
C LEU A 371 -16.09 -31.92 57.15
N GLU A 372 -16.81 -32.76 56.40
CA GLU A 372 -17.91 -33.59 56.92
C GLU A 372 -17.40 -34.89 57.55
N SER A 373 -18.21 -35.56 58.35
CA SER A 373 -17.82 -36.85 58.94
C SER A 373 -17.71 -37.95 57.89
N ASP A 374 -16.68 -38.79 57.99
CA ASP A 374 -16.51 -39.97 57.12
C ASP A 374 -16.92 -41.26 57.85
N LEU A 375 -17.57 -42.18 57.13
CA LEU A 375 -17.92 -43.52 57.63
C LEU A 375 -17.43 -44.57 56.64
N ASN A 376 -16.41 -45.33 57.04
CA ASN A 376 -15.82 -46.39 56.25
C ASN A 376 -16.23 -47.77 56.79
N LEU A 377 -16.77 -48.62 55.92
CA LEU A 377 -17.05 -50.02 56.21
C LEU A 377 -16.02 -50.88 55.47
N THR A 378 -15.14 -51.56 56.21
CA THR A 378 -14.13 -52.45 55.66
C THR A 378 -14.53 -53.91 55.87
N PHE A 379 -14.39 -54.70 54.82
CA PHE A 379 -14.66 -56.14 54.82
C PHE A 379 -13.43 -56.84 54.26
N SER A 380 -12.66 -57.53 55.10
CA SER A 380 -11.50 -58.31 54.69
C SER A 380 -11.71 -59.77 55.05
N GLY A 381 -11.31 -60.67 54.15
CA GLY A 381 -11.50 -62.10 54.31
C GLY A 381 -10.35 -62.86 53.68
N ASP A 382 -9.65 -63.66 54.48
CA ASP A 382 -8.56 -64.51 54.00
C ASP A 382 -8.89 -65.98 54.25
N LEU A 383 -8.52 -66.83 53.30
CA LEU A 383 -8.65 -68.29 53.42
C LEU A 383 -7.24 -68.87 53.47
N THR A 384 -6.85 -69.44 54.60
CA THR A 384 -5.56 -70.11 54.74
C THR A 384 -5.74 -71.62 54.88
N GLN A 385 -4.94 -72.37 54.12
CA GLN A 385 -4.93 -73.82 54.16
C GLN A 385 -3.91 -74.28 55.20
N THR A 386 -4.33 -75.11 56.16
CA THR A 386 -3.51 -75.50 57.31
C THR A 386 -2.56 -76.68 57.04
N SER A 387 -2.49 -77.20 55.80
CA SER A 387 -1.68 -78.38 55.46
C SER A 387 -0.95 -78.26 54.12
N ASN A 388 0.32 -78.67 54.09
CA ASN A 388 1.18 -78.79 52.89
C ASN A 388 1.08 -80.17 52.18
N THR A 389 0.06 -80.98 52.48
CA THR A 389 -0.14 -82.29 51.83
C THR A 389 -1.30 -82.27 50.81
N LEU A 390 -1.06 -82.90 49.65
CA LEU A 390 -1.90 -82.85 48.44
C LEU A 390 -3.31 -83.46 48.56
N SER A 391 -3.74 -83.95 49.72
CA SER A 391 -5.08 -84.56 49.92
C SER A 391 -6.00 -83.80 50.89
N GLY A 392 -5.61 -82.61 51.34
CA GLY A 392 -6.34 -81.83 52.35
C GLY A 392 -7.10 -80.62 51.79
N LEU A 393 -8.05 -80.82 50.86
CA LEU A 393 -8.93 -79.73 50.36
C LEU A 393 -10.10 -79.37 51.31
N HIS A 394 -10.21 -80.01 52.48
CA HIS A 394 -11.38 -79.89 53.37
C HIS A 394 -11.11 -79.15 54.68
N ASN A 395 -9.87 -78.69 54.90
CA ASN A 395 -9.50 -77.89 56.08
C ASN A 395 -9.07 -76.49 55.64
N THR A 396 -10.08 -75.70 55.27
CA THR A 396 -9.92 -74.28 54.99
C THR A 396 -10.37 -73.50 56.23
N THR A 397 -9.44 -72.78 56.85
CA THR A 397 -9.80 -71.84 57.92
C THR A 397 -9.89 -70.46 57.29
N GLY A 398 -11.12 -69.93 57.21
CA GLY A 398 -11.36 -68.56 56.78
C GLY A 398 -11.40 -67.60 57.96
N ARG A 399 -10.67 -66.49 57.88
CA ARG A 399 -10.83 -65.37 58.80
C ARG A 399 -11.54 -64.25 58.07
N LEU A 400 -12.69 -63.85 58.59
CA LEU A 400 -13.42 -62.68 58.13
C LEU A 400 -13.32 -61.58 59.19
N GLN A 401 -12.99 -60.36 58.77
CA GLN A 401 -12.96 -59.16 59.59
C GLN A 401 -13.85 -58.10 58.96
N VAL A 402 -14.78 -57.59 59.77
CA VAL A 402 -15.61 -56.44 59.43
C VAL A 402 -15.22 -55.29 60.36
N GLY A 403 -14.76 -54.18 59.80
CA GLY A 403 -14.41 -52.97 60.53
C GLY A 403 -15.34 -51.82 60.17
N VAL A 404 -15.83 -51.09 61.17
CA VAL A 404 -16.50 -49.80 60.97
C VAL A 404 -15.58 -48.73 61.53
N GLU A 405 -15.22 -47.76 60.70
CA GLU A 405 -14.40 -46.62 61.08
C GLU A 405 -15.24 -45.35 60.85
N PHE A 406 -15.46 -44.58 61.92
CA PHE A 406 -16.17 -43.31 61.88
C PHE A 406 -15.22 -42.20 62.30
N ASP A 407 -15.02 -41.23 61.41
CA ASP A 407 -14.18 -40.07 61.68
C ASP A 407 -15.05 -38.83 61.95
N ALA A 408 -14.97 -38.30 63.17
CA ALA A 408 -15.78 -37.19 63.63
C ALA A 408 -15.13 -35.83 63.29
N PRO A 409 -15.89 -34.81 62.86
CA PRO A 409 -15.35 -33.53 62.39
C PRO A 409 -15.03 -32.57 63.54
N LEU A 410 -14.31 -33.04 64.58
CA LEU A 410 -14.06 -32.26 65.80
C LEU A 410 -12.75 -31.45 65.74
N THR A 411 -11.73 -31.92 65.02
CA THR A 411 -10.39 -31.28 64.99
C THR A 411 -9.75 -31.32 63.59
N ARG A 412 -10.42 -30.73 62.59
CA ARG A 412 -9.99 -30.73 61.17
C ARG A 412 -9.27 -29.44 60.74
N LEU A 413 -8.13 -29.13 61.38
CA LEU A 413 -7.38 -27.89 61.13
C LEU A 413 -6.67 -27.87 59.76
N VAL A 414 -6.17 -29.02 59.30
CA VAL A 414 -5.49 -29.15 58.01
C VAL A 414 -6.51 -29.00 56.87
N GLU A 415 -7.66 -29.65 56.99
CA GLU A 415 -8.77 -29.60 56.05
C GLU A 415 -9.37 -28.20 56.00
N ARG A 416 -9.52 -27.51 57.16
CA ARG A 416 -9.93 -26.11 57.20
C ARG A 416 -8.95 -25.20 56.47
N ASN A 417 -7.64 -25.42 56.65
CA ASN A 417 -6.62 -24.65 55.95
C ASN A 417 -6.66 -24.95 54.44
N ALA A 418 -6.87 -26.21 54.04
CA ALA A 418 -7.06 -26.61 52.65
C ALA A 418 -8.31 -25.97 52.03
N TYR A 419 -9.44 -25.95 52.74
CA TYR A 419 -10.66 -25.28 52.31
C TYR A 419 -10.44 -23.78 52.09
N ARG A 420 -9.73 -23.11 53.01
CA ARG A 420 -9.35 -21.69 52.84
C ARG A 420 -8.43 -21.47 51.64
N GLN A 421 -7.47 -22.36 51.41
CA GLN A 421 -6.62 -22.30 50.22
C GLN A 421 -7.45 -22.39 48.94
N VAL A 422 -8.47 -23.25 48.89
CA VAL A 422 -9.37 -23.39 47.74
C VAL A 422 -10.24 -22.13 47.55
N LEU A 423 -10.75 -21.52 48.61
CA LEU A 423 -11.47 -20.24 48.51
C LEU A 423 -10.57 -19.11 47.97
N ILE A 424 -9.33 -19.04 48.44
CA ILE A 424 -8.33 -18.07 47.94
C ILE A 424 -8.04 -18.35 46.46
N ALA A 425 -7.84 -19.62 46.09
CA ALA A 425 -7.59 -20.05 44.72
C ALA A 425 -8.75 -19.68 43.78
N TYR A 426 -10.00 -19.90 44.20
CA TYR A 426 -11.18 -19.47 43.44
C TYR A 426 -11.22 -17.94 43.25
N GLN A 427 -10.94 -17.17 44.30
CA GLN A 427 -10.86 -15.71 44.21
C GLN A 427 -9.73 -15.24 43.28
N GLN A 428 -8.58 -15.91 43.30
CA GLN A 428 -7.49 -15.66 42.35
C GLN A 428 -7.92 -16.01 40.92
N ALA A 429 -8.53 -17.17 40.70
CA ALA A 429 -9.03 -17.62 39.40
C ALA A 429 -10.08 -16.66 38.84
N ARG A 430 -11.01 -16.15 39.66
CA ARG A 430 -12.01 -15.16 39.25
C ARG A 430 -11.37 -13.84 38.82
N ARG A 431 -10.35 -13.35 39.54
CA ARG A 431 -9.59 -12.16 39.12
C ARG A 431 -8.81 -12.40 37.84
N GLN A 432 -8.23 -13.59 37.68
CA GLN A 432 -7.53 -13.99 36.44
C GLN A 432 -8.50 -14.03 35.25
N TYR A 433 -9.74 -14.50 35.45
CA TYR A 433 -10.78 -14.47 34.44
C TYR A 433 -11.18 -13.04 34.06
N TYR A 434 -11.42 -12.14 35.03
CA TYR A 434 -11.67 -10.72 34.73
C TYR A 434 -10.50 -10.06 34.00
N ALA A 435 -9.27 -10.32 34.45
CA ALA A 435 -8.08 -9.82 33.76
C ALA A 435 -7.90 -10.42 32.35
N PHE A 436 -8.46 -11.60 32.06
CA PHE A 436 -8.50 -12.18 30.72
C PHE A 436 -9.51 -11.45 29.83
N GLU A 437 -10.74 -11.27 30.32
CA GLU A 437 -11.80 -10.50 29.64
C GLU A 437 -11.34 -9.06 29.32
N ASP A 438 -10.73 -8.37 30.30
CA ASP A 438 -10.19 -7.02 30.11
C ASP A 438 -9.08 -6.98 29.06
N ARG A 439 -8.20 -7.98 29.03
CA ARG A 439 -7.12 -8.07 28.02
C ARG A 439 -7.67 -8.28 26.62
N VAL A 440 -8.69 -9.14 26.46
CA VAL A 440 -9.35 -9.37 25.17
C VAL A 440 -10.09 -8.10 24.72
N SER A 441 -10.82 -7.45 25.62
CA SER A 441 -11.50 -6.18 25.35
C SER A 441 -10.52 -5.09 24.92
N GLN A 442 -9.40 -4.94 25.63
CA GLN A 442 -8.34 -3.99 25.25
C GLN A 442 -7.74 -4.31 23.87
N ALA A 443 -7.43 -5.58 23.60
CA ALA A 443 -6.86 -6.00 22.32
C ALA A 443 -7.83 -5.68 21.15
N LEU A 444 -9.11 -6.02 21.29
CA LEU A 444 -10.14 -5.71 20.28
C LEU A 444 -10.29 -4.20 20.07
N ARG A 445 -10.28 -3.40 21.14
CA ARG A 445 -10.29 -1.92 21.07
C ARG A 445 -9.10 -1.40 20.27
N ASP A 446 -7.91 -1.91 20.54
CA ASP A 446 -6.69 -1.48 19.87
C ASP A 446 -6.69 -1.90 18.40
N THR A 447 -7.12 -3.12 18.07
CA THR A 447 -7.28 -3.60 16.68
C THR A 447 -8.29 -2.75 15.91
N LEU A 448 -9.48 -2.49 16.46
CA LEU A 448 -10.49 -1.66 15.81
C LEU A 448 -10.03 -0.21 15.61
N ARG A 449 -9.33 0.38 16.58
CA ARG A 449 -8.73 1.72 16.43
C ARG A 449 -7.68 1.75 15.32
N ARG A 450 -6.82 0.72 15.23
CA ARG A 450 -5.82 0.59 14.15
C ARG A 450 -6.49 0.44 12.78
N ILE A 451 -7.56 -0.35 12.68
CA ILE A 451 -8.36 -0.49 11.45
C ILE A 451 -8.94 0.86 11.03
N ARG A 452 -9.54 1.60 11.96
CA ARG A 452 -10.10 2.95 11.68
C ARG A 452 -9.02 3.92 11.21
N LEU A 453 -7.86 3.93 11.84
CA LEU A 453 -6.71 4.74 11.43
C LEU A 453 -6.22 4.36 10.03
N ASN A 454 -6.08 3.06 9.75
CA ASN A 454 -5.57 2.57 8.48
C ASN A 454 -6.54 2.84 7.31
N GLN A 455 -7.86 2.82 7.56
CA GLN A 455 -8.86 3.25 6.57
C GLN A 455 -8.71 4.74 6.21
N LEU A 456 -8.38 5.61 7.18
CA LEU A 456 -8.05 7.00 6.90
C LEU A 456 -6.71 7.13 6.15
N GLU A 457 -5.70 6.40 6.59
CA GLU A 457 -4.38 6.36 5.94
C GLU A 457 -4.49 5.92 4.47
N PHE A 458 -5.40 5.00 4.15
CA PHE A 458 -5.66 4.56 2.78
C PHE A 458 -6.17 5.70 1.90
N GLU A 459 -7.10 6.52 2.39
CA GLU A 459 -7.60 7.69 1.68
C GLU A 459 -6.54 8.79 1.53
N LEU A 460 -5.74 9.02 2.58
CA LEU A 460 -4.61 9.96 2.53
C LEU A 460 -3.56 9.51 1.51
N GLN A 461 -3.22 8.23 1.50
CA GLN A 461 -2.22 7.69 0.59
C GLN A 461 -2.72 7.69 -0.86
N ARG A 462 -4.03 7.52 -1.07
CA ARG A 462 -4.65 7.73 -2.38
C ARG A 462 -4.44 9.16 -2.89
N GLU A 463 -4.67 10.18 -2.06
CA GLU A 463 -4.39 11.56 -2.46
C GLU A 463 -2.90 11.85 -2.67
N SER A 464 -2.02 11.19 -1.90
CA SER A 464 -0.57 11.27 -2.10
C SER A 464 -0.18 10.77 -3.51
N VAL A 465 -0.74 9.64 -3.94
CA VAL A 465 -0.55 9.13 -5.31
C VAL A 465 -1.09 10.12 -6.34
N ARG A 466 -2.30 10.64 -6.13
CA ARG A 466 -2.90 11.62 -7.05
C ARG A 466 -2.05 12.89 -7.18
N THR A 467 -1.52 13.38 -6.08
CA THR A 467 -0.62 14.54 -6.05
C THR A 467 0.68 14.24 -6.80
N ALA A 468 1.22 13.03 -6.67
CA ALA A 468 2.38 12.60 -7.44
C ALA A 468 2.08 12.54 -8.95
N ILE A 469 0.92 12.01 -9.37
CA ILE A 469 0.47 12.00 -10.77
C ILE A 469 0.39 13.45 -11.31
N ARG A 470 -0.30 14.34 -10.60
CA ARG A 470 -0.43 15.77 -10.98
C ARG A 470 0.92 16.47 -11.09
N SER A 471 1.85 16.14 -10.20
CA SER A 471 3.22 16.69 -10.23
C SER A 471 4.00 16.24 -11.47
N VAL A 472 3.76 15.02 -11.98
CA VAL A 472 4.34 14.55 -13.25
C VAL A 472 3.73 15.29 -14.45
N VAL A 473 2.40 15.45 -14.49
CA VAL A 473 1.73 16.22 -15.55
C VAL A 473 2.25 17.67 -15.59
N GLN A 474 2.35 18.32 -14.44
CA GLN A 474 2.79 19.72 -14.36
C GLN A 474 4.22 19.91 -14.89
N ILE A 475 5.13 19.00 -14.56
CA ILE A 475 6.52 19.10 -15.03
C ILE A 475 6.63 18.82 -16.54
N GLN A 476 5.74 17.98 -17.10
CA GLN A 476 5.67 17.75 -18.54
C GLN A 476 5.11 18.95 -19.31
N LEU A 477 4.08 19.61 -18.78
CA LEU A 477 3.54 20.84 -19.38
C LEU A 477 4.63 21.93 -19.46
N GLN A 478 5.50 22.02 -18.45
CA GLN A 478 6.65 22.93 -18.49
C GLN A 478 7.68 22.57 -19.56
N LEU A 479 7.88 21.27 -19.86
CA LEU A 479 8.75 20.82 -20.94
C LEU A 479 8.17 21.08 -22.34
N GLN A 480 6.84 21.08 -22.48
CA GLN A 480 6.15 21.28 -23.76
C GLN A 480 5.91 22.75 -24.11
N ALA A 481 5.98 23.68 -23.14
CA ALA A 481 5.70 25.09 -23.38
C ALA A 481 6.68 25.70 -24.42
N PRO A 482 6.18 26.33 -25.50
CA PRO A 482 7.03 26.89 -26.54
C PRO A 482 7.93 28.02 -26.01
N PRO A 483 9.16 28.19 -26.56
CA PRO A 483 10.10 29.20 -26.09
C PRO A 483 9.53 30.61 -26.35
N GLN A 484 9.44 31.43 -25.30
CA GLN A 484 9.05 32.82 -25.46
C GLN A 484 10.14 33.59 -26.25
N PRO A 485 9.77 34.40 -27.25
CA PRO A 485 10.74 35.19 -28.02
C PRO A 485 11.59 36.06 -27.09
N GLY A 486 12.92 35.87 -27.11
CA GLY A 486 13.89 36.66 -26.33
C GLY A 486 14.47 36.00 -25.06
N MET A 487 14.01 34.82 -24.65
CA MET A 487 14.43 34.14 -23.40
C MET A 487 15.19 32.81 -23.62
N ALA A 488 15.80 32.60 -24.78
CA ALA A 488 16.44 31.32 -25.13
C ALA A 488 17.46 30.84 -24.06
N SER A 489 18.30 31.74 -23.53
CA SER A 489 19.34 31.40 -22.54
C SER A 489 18.83 31.10 -21.13
N GLN A 490 17.64 31.59 -20.73
CA GLN A 490 17.04 31.27 -19.42
C GLN A 490 16.24 29.95 -19.46
N GLN A 491 15.62 29.62 -20.60
CA GLN A 491 14.88 28.36 -20.80
C GLN A 491 15.79 27.11 -20.70
N PHE A 492 17.04 27.18 -21.17
CA PHE A 492 17.96 26.03 -21.07
C PHE A 492 18.42 25.72 -19.64
N ARG A 493 18.48 26.72 -18.75
CA ARG A 493 18.72 26.51 -17.31
C ARG A 493 17.52 25.85 -16.62
N LEU A 494 16.30 26.22 -17.04
CA LEU A 494 15.07 25.57 -16.58
C LEU A 494 15.02 24.09 -16.99
N GLY A 495 15.49 23.73 -18.18
CA GLY A 495 15.53 22.32 -18.64
C GLY A 495 16.29 21.36 -17.72
N GLN A 496 17.34 21.82 -17.03
CA GLN A 496 18.16 20.98 -16.15
C GLN A 496 17.53 20.73 -14.79
N THR A 497 16.93 21.76 -14.18
CA THR A 497 16.15 21.59 -12.97
C THR A 497 14.94 20.71 -13.24
N VAL A 498 14.32 20.88 -14.40
CA VAL A 498 13.14 20.13 -14.83
C VAL A 498 13.45 18.66 -15.06
N ALA A 499 14.59 18.30 -15.68
CA ALA A 499 14.98 16.89 -15.86
C ALA A 499 15.23 16.17 -14.51
N ARG A 500 15.92 16.82 -13.56
CA ARG A 500 16.14 16.27 -12.21
C ARG A 500 14.83 16.15 -11.42
N GLN A 501 13.94 17.14 -11.53
CA GLN A 501 12.62 17.16 -10.91
C GLN A 501 11.70 16.06 -11.49
N LEU A 502 11.71 15.86 -12.80
CA LEU A 502 10.93 14.81 -13.45
C LEU A 502 11.29 13.42 -12.91
N ARG A 503 12.60 13.11 -12.79
CA ARG A 503 13.04 11.86 -12.14
C ARG A 503 12.53 11.74 -10.71
N GLN A 504 12.65 12.81 -9.94
CA GLN A 504 12.19 12.82 -8.56
C GLN A 504 10.67 12.59 -8.48
N ASN A 505 9.89 13.18 -9.38
CA ASN A 505 8.45 13.02 -9.44
C ASN A 505 8.04 11.59 -9.84
N PHE A 506 8.74 10.96 -10.79
CA PHE A 506 8.52 9.54 -11.08
C PHE A 506 8.91 8.63 -9.91
N ALA A 507 10.01 8.91 -9.21
CA ALA A 507 10.39 8.17 -8.01
C ALA A 507 9.35 8.34 -6.90
N ASN A 508 8.83 9.55 -6.71
CA ASN A 508 7.75 9.83 -5.77
C ASN A 508 6.47 9.09 -6.15
N LEU A 509 6.08 9.09 -7.44
CA LEU A 509 4.92 8.34 -7.93
C LEU A 509 5.04 6.84 -7.63
N LEU A 510 6.19 6.24 -7.95
CA LEU A 510 6.43 4.82 -7.67
C LEU A 510 6.42 4.52 -6.15
N ASN A 511 7.03 5.38 -5.33
CA ASN A 511 7.01 5.20 -3.88
C ASN A 511 5.58 5.33 -3.32
N SER A 512 4.84 6.37 -3.74
CA SER A 512 3.45 6.55 -3.33
C SER A 512 2.56 5.38 -3.75
N GLN A 513 2.77 4.79 -4.93
CA GLN A 513 2.09 3.57 -5.37
C GLN A 513 2.39 2.37 -4.45
N ASN A 514 3.66 2.14 -4.14
CA ASN A 514 4.06 1.06 -3.24
C ASN A 514 3.51 1.24 -1.83
N ASP A 515 3.48 2.47 -1.33
CA ASP A 515 2.92 2.79 -0.03
C ASP A 515 1.38 2.63 -0.02
N PHE A 516 0.69 2.98 -1.13
CA PHE A 516 -0.75 2.74 -1.28
C PHE A 516 -1.10 1.25 -1.22
N LEU A 517 -0.34 0.42 -1.95
CA LEU A 517 -0.46 -1.03 -1.87
C LEU A 517 -0.17 -1.56 -0.46
N ARG A 518 0.88 -1.05 0.21
CA ARG A 518 1.25 -1.49 1.56
C ARG A 518 0.16 -1.20 2.58
N VAL A 519 -0.48 -0.02 2.50
CA VAL A 519 -1.58 0.34 3.40
C VAL A 519 -2.76 -0.62 3.20
N TRP A 520 -3.11 -0.95 1.95
CA TRP A 520 -4.14 -1.95 1.67
C TRP A 520 -3.78 -3.34 2.19
N LEU A 521 -2.55 -3.81 1.98
CA LEU A 521 -2.10 -5.10 2.52
C LEU A 521 -2.18 -5.13 4.05
N GLN A 522 -1.79 -4.04 4.70
CA GLN A 522 -1.88 -3.89 6.15
C GLN A 522 -3.34 -3.93 6.62
N TYR A 523 -4.27 -3.34 5.85
CA TYR A 523 -5.70 -3.42 6.12
C TYR A 523 -6.20 -4.86 6.09
N GLU A 524 -5.86 -5.63 5.06
CA GLU A 524 -6.28 -7.03 4.94
C GLU A 524 -5.69 -7.92 6.04
N VAL A 525 -4.45 -7.67 6.46
CA VAL A 525 -3.87 -8.34 7.63
C VAL A 525 -4.63 -7.99 8.91
N LEU A 526 -5.00 -6.72 9.09
CA LEU A 526 -5.80 -6.30 10.25
C LEU A 526 -7.20 -6.93 10.25
N ARG A 527 -7.83 -7.07 9.08
CA ARG A 527 -9.13 -7.76 8.93
C ARG A 527 -9.03 -9.22 9.33
N ARG A 528 -8.01 -9.94 8.84
CA ARG A 528 -7.76 -11.34 9.22
C ARG A 528 -7.50 -11.50 10.71
N ASN A 529 -6.69 -10.62 11.29
CA ASN A 529 -6.43 -10.63 12.72
C ASN A 529 -7.70 -10.33 13.53
N LEU A 530 -8.53 -9.39 13.07
CA LEU A 530 -9.82 -9.12 13.71
C LEU A 530 -10.73 -10.36 13.66
N ASP A 531 -10.87 -11.00 12.50
CA ASP A 531 -11.68 -12.22 12.34
C ASP A 531 -11.19 -13.37 13.23
N PHE A 532 -9.87 -13.50 13.39
CA PHE A 532 -9.27 -14.41 14.36
C PHE A 532 -9.57 -14.02 15.81
N ASP A 533 -9.38 -12.74 16.16
CA ASP A 533 -9.61 -12.20 17.51
C ASP A 533 -11.09 -12.26 17.92
N LEU A 534 -12.01 -12.21 16.96
CA LEU A 534 -13.44 -12.43 17.12
C LEU A 534 -13.80 -13.92 17.27
N GLY A 535 -12.90 -14.83 16.91
CA GLY A 535 -13.14 -16.27 16.91
C GLY A 535 -14.03 -16.76 15.77
N THR A 536 -14.27 -15.95 14.74
CA THR A 536 -15.14 -16.25 13.59
C THR A 536 -14.39 -16.77 12.36
N MET A 537 -13.06 -16.76 12.41
CA MET A 537 -12.18 -17.19 11.34
C MET A 537 -12.48 -18.60 10.82
N GLN A 538 -12.75 -18.69 9.52
CA GLN A 538 -12.89 -19.95 8.80
C GLN A 538 -11.71 -20.18 7.86
N LEU A 539 -11.26 -21.43 7.79
CA LEU A 539 -10.17 -21.86 6.91
C LEU A 539 -10.72 -22.89 5.90
N ASP A 540 -10.23 -22.83 4.66
CA ASP A 540 -10.52 -23.85 3.65
C ASP A 540 -9.75 -25.16 3.94
N GLU A 541 -9.98 -26.21 3.14
CA GLU A 541 -9.32 -27.51 3.29
C GLU A 541 -7.77 -27.44 3.21
N ARG A 542 -7.23 -26.35 2.65
CA ARG A 542 -5.79 -26.10 2.49
C ARG A 542 -5.25 -25.19 3.58
N GLY A 543 -6.09 -24.78 4.55
CA GLY A 543 -5.72 -23.88 5.63
C GLY A 543 -5.67 -22.40 5.23
N VAL A 544 -6.28 -22.02 4.10
CA VAL A 544 -6.35 -20.62 3.63
C VAL A 544 -7.58 -19.94 4.22
N TRP A 545 -7.42 -18.72 4.70
CA TRP A 545 -8.52 -17.91 5.23
C TRP A 545 -9.61 -17.65 4.19
N ILE A 546 -10.86 -17.89 4.59
CA ILE A 546 -12.05 -17.57 3.79
C ILE A 546 -12.54 -16.19 4.23
N ASP A 547 -12.52 -15.23 3.30
CA ASP A 547 -12.97 -13.86 3.59
C ASP A 547 -14.48 -13.84 3.89
N PRO A 548 -14.91 -13.44 5.10
CA PRO A 548 -16.33 -13.35 5.45
C PRO A 548 -17.04 -12.13 4.83
N GLY A 549 -16.30 -11.24 4.16
CA GLY A 549 -16.81 -9.98 3.60
C GLY A 549 -16.88 -8.88 4.66
N PRO A 550 -17.89 -7.99 4.60
CA PRO A 550 -18.10 -6.95 5.60
C PRO A 550 -18.11 -7.49 7.03
N ILE A 551 -17.30 -6.92 7.92
CA ILE A 551 -17.30 -7.28 9.34
C ILE A 551 -18.08 -6.20 10.10
N ASP A 552 -19.32 -6.51 10.43
CA ASP A 552 -20.25 -5.62 11.12
C ASP A 552 -21.07 -6.36 12.17
N ARG A 553 -22.02 -5.66 12.81
CA ARG A 553 -22.90 -6.21 13.84
C ARG A 553 -23.73 -7.44 13.41
N SER A 554 -23.89 -7.70 12.11
CA SER A 554 -24.67 -8.86 11.62
C SER A 554 -24.04 -10.20 11.98
N MET A 555 -22.76 -10.20 12.38
CA MET A 555 -22.04 -11.37 12.87
C MET A 555 -22.40 -11.76 14.31
N ILE A 556 -23.16 -10.94 15.04
CA ILE A 556 -23.63 -11.30 16.39
C ILE A 556 -24.66 -12.44 16.27
N PRO A 557 -24.42 -13.63 16.86
CA PRO A 557 -25.39 -14.71 16.83
C PRO A 557 -26.69 -14.31 17.55
N GLU A 558 -27.85 -14.49 16.89
CA GLU A 558 -29.14 -14.28 17.55
C GLU A 558 -29.40 -15.36 18.61
N GLY A 559 -29.53 -14.95 19.88
CA GLY A 559 -30.22 -15.75 20.89
C GLY A 559 -29.39 -16.70 21.77
N ALA A 560 -28.06 -16.57 21.85
CA ALA A 560 -27.28 -17.32 22.84
C ALA A 560 -27.48 -16.74 24.25
N PRO A 561 -28.03 -17.50 25.22
CA PRO A 561 -28.11 -17.03 26.60
C PRO A 561 -26.69 -16.90 27.15
N ILE A 562 -26.36 -15.71 27.64
CA ILE A 562 -25.14 -15.49 28.42
C ILE A 562 -25.34 -16.23 29.74
N GLU A 563 -24.78 -17.42 29.85
CA GLU A 563 -24.83 -18.15 31.12
C GLU A 563 -24.13 -17.32 32.22
N PRO A 564 -24.78 -17.15 33.38
CA PRO A 564 -24.23 -16.32 34.44
C PRO A 564 -22.91 -16.89 34.97
N LEU A 565 -22.02 -15.98 35.37
CA LEU A 565 -20.78 -16.36 36.05
C LEU A 565 -21.09 -17.02 37.40
N PRO A 566 -20.25 -17.95 37.87
CA PRO A 566 -20.33 -18.46 39.23
C PRO A 566 -20.32 -17.31 40.26
N PRO A 567 -21.10 -17.41 41.36
CA PRO A 567 -21.29 -16.30 42.29
C PRO A 567 -20.00 -15.92 43.02
N ALA A 568 -19.94 -14.67 43.47
CA ALA A 568 -18.90 -14.21 44.39
C ALA A 568 -19.04 -14.93 45.74
N ILE A 569 -17.93 -15.45 46.30
CA ILE A 569 -17.92 -16.09 47.61
C ILE A 569 -17.07 -15.25 48.56
N GLU A 570 -17.64 -14.80 49.68
CA GLU A 570 -16.89 -14.04 50.68
C GLU A 570 -15.83 -14.93 51.36
N LEU A 571 -14.62 -14.38 51.53
CA LEU A 571 -13.56 -15.08 52.27
C LEU A 571 -13.88 -15.02 53.76
N PRO A 572 -13.85 -16.15 54.49
CA PRO A 572 -14.00 -16.12 55.94
C PRO A 572 -12.86 -15.31 56.57
N PRO A 573 -13.13 -14.54 57.64
CA PRO A 573 -12.12 -13.70 58.27
C PRO A 573 -10.89 -14.51 58.71
N SER A 574 -9.72 -13.90 58.58
CA SER A 574 -8.47 -14.46 59.08
C SER A 574 -8.59 -14.67 60.60
N PRO A 575 -8.17 -15.83 61.14
CA PRO A 575 -8.14 -16.06 62.59
C PRO A 575 -6.92 -15.39 63.24
N PHE A 576 -5.98 -14.91 62.42
CA PHE A 576 -5.00 -13.92 62.87
C PHE A 576 -5.73 -12.58 62.78
N GLU A 577 -6.13 -12.06 63.94
CA GLU A 577 -6.55 -10.67 64.08
C GLU A 577 -5.55 -9.78 63.32
N GLU A 578 -6.07 -8.86 62.51
CA GLU A 578 -5.26 -7.75 62.02
C GLU A 578 -4.67 -7.07 63.26
N GLU A 579 -3.36 -7.25 63.50
CA GLU A 579 -2.67 -6.31 64.38
C GLU A 579 -2.97 -4.92 63.81
N PRO A 580 -3.48 -3.97 64.62
CA PRO A 580 -3.83 -2.66 64.12
C PRO A 580 -2.59 -2.09 63.46
N THR A 581 -2.72 -1.69 62.19
CA THR A 581 -1.67 -0.95 61.48
C THR A 581 -1.13 0.12 62.42
N PRO A 582 0.19 0.20 62.67
CA PRO A 582 0.72 1.18 63.60
C PRO A 582 0.25 2.55 63.16
N THR A 583 -0.44 3.26 64.05
CA THR A 583 -0.89 4.63 63.81
C THR A 583 0.30 5.48 63.37
N GLU A 584 0.06 6.53 62.57
CA GLU A 584 1.11 7.41 62.01
C GLU A 584 2.16 7.90 63.03
N SER A 585 1.83 7.89 64.32
CA SER A 585 2.75 8.15 65.44
C SER A 585 3.89 7.13 65.53
N GLY A 586 3.61 5.82 65.41
CA GLY A 586 4.60 4.75 65.51
C GLY A 586 5.55 4.71 64.30
N ALA A 587 5.06 5.06 63.11
CA ALA A 587 5.89 5.19 61.92
C ALA A 587 6.89 6.37 62.01
N LYS A 588 6.48 7.48 62.65
CA LYS A 588 7.35 8.64 62.90
C LYS A 588 8.40 8.36 63.96
N GLU A 589 8.06 7.62 65.02
CA GLU A 589 9.04 7.19 66.04
C GLU A 589 10.07 6.21 65.46
N ALA A 590 9.65 5.24 64.65
CA ALA A 590 10.56 4.32 63.98
C ALA A 590 11.49 5.03 62.98
N GLN A 591 10.98 6.02 62.23
CA GLN A 591 11.81 6.86 61.35
C GLN A 591 12.76 7.78 62.13
N ALA A 592 12.36 8.28 63.30
CA ALA A 592 13.22 9.10 64.16
C ALA A 592 14.38 8.29 64.75
N VAL A 593 14.13 7.04 65.15
CA VAL A 593 15.17 6.11 65.63
C VAL A 593 16.16 5.75 64.51
N LEU A 594 15.67 5.50 63.29
CA LEU A 594 16.51 5.23 62.11
C LEU A 594 17.34 6.45 61.68
N ARG A 595 16.79 7.68 61.80
CA ARG A 595 17.54 8.93 61.55
C ARG A 595 18.60 9.21 62.60
N ALA A 596 18.32 8.91 63.87
CA ALA A 596 19.27 9.10 64.97
C ALA A 596 20.47 8.14 64.87
N ALA A 597 20.28 6.96 64.29
CA ALA A 597 21.34 5.97 64.07
C ALA A 597 22.29 6.30 62.91
N TYR A 598 21.96 7.27 62.05
CA TYR A 598 22.75 7.62 60.87
C TYR A 598 23.25 9.08 60.92
N GLN A 599 24.37 9.31 61.62
CA GLN A 599 25.12 10.55 61.46
C GLN A 599 26.15 10.41 60.32
N PRO A 600 26.10 11.24 59.26
CA PRO A 600 27.10 11.21 58.22
C PRO A 600 28.41 11.80 58.77
N ARG A 601 29.49 11.01 58.80
CA ARG A 601 30.85 11.56 58.97
C ARG A 601 31.16 12.44 57.77
N ALA A 602 31.29 13.75 57.99
CA ALA A 602 31.72 14.70 56.98
C ALA A 602 33.22 14.50 56.70
N GLY A 603 33.58 14.28 55.44
CA GLY A 603 34.96 14.32 54.95
C GLY A 603 35.59 12.97 54.62
N ALA A 604 35.15 12.33 53.54
CA ALA A 604 35.97 11.39 52.77
C ALA A 604 35.59 11.54 51.28
N PRO A 605 36.56 11.53 50.34
CA PRO A 605 36.25 11.67 48.92
C PRO A 605 35.40 10.50 48.44
N LEU A 606 34.46 10.77 47.53
CA LEU A 606 33.70 9.73 46.84
C LEU A 606 34.67 8.91 45.98
N GLU A 607 35.19 7.81 46.51
CA GLU A 607 35.76 6.76 45.68
C GLU A 607 34.62 6.04 44.94
N GLU A 608 34.78 5.91 43.63
CA GLU A 608 33.87 5.19 42.74
C GLU A 608 33.65 3.76 43.26
N PRO A 609 32.41 3.25 43.34
CA PRO A 609 32.20 1.87 43.77
C PRO A 609 32.75 0.90 42.73
N ALA A 610 33.51 -0.07 43.26
CA ALA A 610 34.21 -1.12 42.56
C ALA A 610 33.33 -1.88 41.54
N HIS A 611 33.95 -2.16 40.41
CA HIS A 611 33.46 -2.98 39.32
C HIS A 611 33.13 -4.41 39.80
N TRP A 612 31.86 -4.84 39.71
CA TRP A 612 31.48 -6.24 39.87
C TRP A 612 31.79 -7.01 38.58
N PRO A 613 32.55 -8.13 38.66
CA PRO A 613 32.95 -8.87 37.47
C PRO A 613 31.82 -9.80 37.03
N GLY A 614 31.29 -9.60 35.83
CA GLY A 614 30.44 -10.58 35.17
C GLY A 614 29.40 -9.98 34.24
N LEU A 615 29.82 -9.65 33.01
CA LEU A 615 29.14 -9.94 31.74
C LEU A 615 29.86 -9.19 30.60
N PRO A 616 30.19 -9.85 29.47
CA PRO A 616 30.92 -9.22 28.38
C PRO A 616 29.98 -8.40 27.48
N GLY A 617 30.33 -7.14 27.29
CA GLY A 617 30.37 -6.46 25.97
C GLY A 617 29.04 -6.04 25.33
N GLY A 618 28.78 -4.73 25.31
CA GLY A 618 27.84 -4.12 24.36
C GLY A 618 27.53 -2.65 24.65
N LYS A 619 28.44 -1.75 24.26
CA LYS A 619 28.35 -0.29 24.43
C LYS A 619 27.20 0.32 23.61
N GLY A 620 26.57 1.39 24.12
CA GLY A 620 25.91 2.38 23.25
C GLY A 620 24.87 3.31 23.88
N GLN A 621 25.35 4.35 24.60
CA GLN A 621 24.79 5.72 24.69
C GLN A 621 23.26 5.93 24.86
N ALA A 622 22.85 6.45 26.03
CA ALA A 622 21.67 7.32 26.13
C ALA A 622 21.89 8.44 27.16
N THR A 623 21.71 9.65 26.67
CA THR A 623 21.89 10.97 27.28
C THR A 623 20.80 11.36 28.28
N LYS A 624 21.21 12.19 29.25
CA LYS A 624 20.42 13.01 30.19
C LYS A 624 19.09 13.57 29.62
N GLN A 625 18.01 13.45 30.40
CA GLN A 625 17.27 14.56 31.04
C GLN A 625 16.03 14.02 31.78
N MET A 626 16.06 14.02 33.12
CA MET A 626 14.88 13.83 33.98
C MET A 626 14.36 15.20 34.41
N MET A 627 13.17 15.57 33.94
CA MET A 627 12.40 16.71 34.41
C MET A 627 11.37 16.20 35.43
N LEU A 628 11.36 16.78 36.63
CA LEU A 628 10.37 16.49 37.67
C LEU A 628 8.97 16.96 37.25
N CYS A 629 7.98 16.07 37.26
CA CYS A 629 6.56 16.44 37.31
C CYS A 629 6.10 16.55 38.77
N ARG A 630 5.60 17.73 39.14
CA ARG A 630 4.96 18.06 40.41
C ARG A 630 3.44 17.99 40.21
N LEU A 631 2.73 17.22 41.03
CA LEU A 631 1.26 17.22 41.12
C LEU A 631 0.77 18.46 41.89
N PRO A 632 -0.36 19.09 41.52
CA PRO A 632 -0.94 20.19 42.31
C PRO A 632 -1.97 19.67 43.32
N ASP A 633 -1.84 20.14 44.57
CA ASP A 633 -2.82 19.96 45.64
C ASP A 633 -4.03 20.89 45.46
N VAL A 634 -5.21 20.34 45.72
CA VAL A 634 -6.49 21.02 45.83
C VAL A 634 -6.65 21.56 47.26
N GLY A 635 -6.92 22.86 47.41
CA GLY A 635 -7.27 23.45 48.70
C GLY A 635 -7.71 24.90 48.54
N GLY A 636 -9.02 25.14 48.58
CA GLY A 636 -9.60 26.48 48.48
C GLY A 636 -9.50 27.29 49.77
N SER A 637 -9.47 28.62 49.63
CA SER A 637 -10.10 29.54 50.57
C SER A 637 -10.14 30.97 50.00
N THR A 638 -11.36 31.49 49.82
CA THR A 638 -11.82 32.85 50.19
C THR A 638 -10.91 34.08 49.99
N GLY A 639 -11.44 35.11 49.31
CA GLY A 639 -11.25 36.49 49.76
C GLY A 639 -11.08 37.58 48.68
N ARG A 640 -12.19 38.26 48.37
CA ARG A 640 -12.34 39.68 47.95
C ARG A 640 -11.04 40.49 47.67
N ARG A 641 -10.92 41.04 46.46
CA ARG A 641 -11.31 42.42 46.11
C ARG A 641 -11.20 42.63 44.60
#